data_AF-A0A3A4X4Q2-F1
#
_entry.id   AF-A0A3A4X4Q2-F1
#
_cell.length_a   1.000
_cell.length_b   1.000
_cell.length_c   1.000
_cell.angle_alpha   90.00
_cell.angle_beta   90.00
_cell.angle_gamma   90.00
#
_symmetry.space_group_name_H-M   'P 1'
#
loop_
_entity.id
_entity.type
_entity.pdbx_description
1 polymer ?
#
loop_
_entity_poly.entity_id
_entity_poly.type
_entity_poly.pdbx_seq_one_letter_code
_entity_poly.pdbx_strand_id
1 'polypeptide(L)'
;MTTRFIVSVGTSLIGWYNKHILSESEKIGATEKEWQDDLEDSGRSFDRLLKEKIRFLPLDKISYASAELSTMFKEKSFPPQPEDVVRLVYTDTLSAAACARSIQSVLETQLSFKNVRLEKIENLSDASAIEFYDKGLPNLIGYLHQQVMEAGSCGQQIVFLPTGGYKALIPYYVILGVLFKIPCRYVYEESDRVIELPPLPLHVDLCEWTGVESVLETLHGKAPSAKNAWSVAATPKYARILNNLLVENKNGNLEASPLCTTLRKRVSLDRRRSELQFRTLNSPLLEYLVTESDGKKDESLKRFFLALADIGPYLWKGDRVPEMADHSLLHHADLFHLAERLLLPIFCHYELKLNRCFLAPVELFILLGALHLHDCGHVLGTIDLDGESIRLFPTEIRDHHHVLGFLRLTEPERHGGSGKIILEKLHQKLHDVFDLETIKALVEPIAAAGLYHRKKMNLSGMSFTYPFFTRKEPYLGSLEARMKSPMMVMGNELPYDRAALLVALLRIIDGLDEQASRTGGPDEIAFHLAQLETEAREESRRAEGLKTALSTLKGYRAAFEAVETVLHQRIYDYFHKEGKGRTDPVIEKKASGVRLDPEGFRACFDQIIARHCLQDAKPLFFEYAYATLRSFFKSFQKIPYGEKAFIRKVHLAGDETGDDISIHVDLEMEDDPDVFEALFDKVGETVTCDSGCFDLKGKAGRDGFKRHMLNELRKEYEAEGGIVSSLLKKNHIIADYGE
;
A
#
# COMPACT_ATOMS: atom_id res chain seq x y z
N MET A 1 19.27 -3.00 -24.05
CA MET A 1 18.33 -1.86 -23.96
C MET A 1 19.17 -0.61 -24.17
N THR A 2 18.86 0.26 -25.13
CA THR A 2 19.64 1.50 -25.37
C THR A 2 19.25 2.58 -24.37
N THR A 3 20.24 3.35 -23.90
CA THR A 3 20.06 4.44 -22.94
C THR A 3 20.06 5.79 -23.65
N ARG A 4 19.27 6.74 -23.14
CA ARG A 4 19.24 8.14 -23.55
C ARG A 4 19.84 9.02 -22.46
N PHE A 5 20.99 9.63 -22.72
CA PHE A 5 21.62 10.60 -21.83
C PHE A 5 21.19 12.01 -22.21
N ILE A 6 20.57 12.72 -21.28
CA ILE A 6 20.28 14.16 -21.40
C ILE A 6 21.33 14.92 -20.60
N VAL A 7 22.22 15.60 -21.30
CA VAL A 7 23.42 16.20 -20.73
C VAL A 7 23.31 17.70 -20.82
N SER A 8 23.24 18.38 -19.67
CA SER A 8 23.28 19.84 -19.67
C SER A 8 24.72 20.30 -19.92
N VAL A 9 24.90 21.24 -20.85
CA VAL A 9 26.22 21.73 -21.28
C VAL A 9 26.45 23.15 -20.78
N GLY A 10 27.60 23.36 -20.15
CA GLY A 10 28.10 24.67 -19.75
C GLY A 10 29.40 25.02 -20.45
N THR A 11 30.21 25.83 -19.76
CA THR A 11 31.48 26.35 -20.26
C THR A 11 32.71 25.72 -19.60
N SER A 12 32.53 24.61 -18.86
CA SER A 12 33.62 23.94 -18.11
C SER A 12 34.77 23.48 -19.00
N LEU A 13 34.46 23.11 -20.26
CA LEU A 13 35.44 22.75 -21.28
C LEU A 13 36.41 23.90 -21.59
N ILE A 14 35.91 25.14 -21.66
CA ILE A 14 36.74 26.34 -21.88
C ILE A 14 37.72 26.50 -20.72
N GLY A 15 37.22 26.39 -19.48
CA GLY A 15 38.06 26.47 -18.28
C GLY A 15 39.18 25.44 -18.28
N TRP A 16 38.90 24.20 -18.71
CA TRP A 16 39.90 23.16 -18.80
C TRP A 16 40.97 23.46 -19.87
N TYR A 17 40.57 23.90 -21.07
CA TYR A 17 41.50 24.25 -22.15
C TYR A 17 42.40 25.43 -21.78
N ASN A 18 41.83 26.49 -21.19
CA ASN A 18 42.58 27.65 -20.70
C ASN A 18 43.64 27.28 -19.65
N LYS A 19 43.39 26.22 -18.87
CA LYS A 19 44.29 25.78 -17.80
C LYS A 19 45.36 24.80 -18.28
N HIS A 20 45.07 23.94 -19.28
CA HIS A 20 45.93 22.80 -19.61
C HIS A 20 46.47 22.78 -21.04
N ILE A 21 45.86 23.50 -21.99
CA ILE A 21 46.19 23.39 -23.42
C ILE A 21 46.64 24.74 -24.01
N LEU A 22 45.94 25.82 -23.68
CA LEU A 22 46.15 27.13 -24.30
C LEU A 22 47.19 27.96 -23.54
N SER A 23 48.02 28.69 -24.27
CA SER A 23 48.92 29.68 -23.67
C SER A 23 48.18 30.95 -23.23
N GLU A 24 48.82 31.81 -22.43
CA GLU A 24 48.20 33.05 -21.91
C GLU A 24 47.62 33.95 -23.00
N SER A 25 48.29 34.07 -24.15
CA SER A 25 47.85 34.87 -25.30
C SER A 25 46.74 34.20 -26.12
N GLU A 26 46.35 32.98 -25.77
CA GLU A 26 45.36 32.16 -26.48
C GLU A 26 44.15 31.81 -25.61
N LYS A 27 44.08 32.32 -24.37
CA LYS A 27 42.95 32.07 -23.46
C LYS A 27 41.65 32.59 -24.06
N ILE A 28 40.60 31.80 -23.87
CA ILE A 28 39.24 32.07 -24.36
C ILE A 28 38.43 32.64 -23.20
N GLY A 29 37.61 33.67 -23.44
CA GLY A 29 36.64 34.16 -22.47
C GLY A 29 35.71 33.05 -21.97
N ALA A 30 35.35 33.07 -20.69
CA ALA A 30 34.46 32.08 -20.08
C ALA A 30 33.02 32.60 -19.90
N THR A 31 32.80 33.90 -20.10
CA THR A 31 31.52 34.58 -19.91
C THR A 31 30.88 34.98 -21.23
N GLU A 32 29.56 35.07 -21.26
CA GLU A 32 28.84 35.45 -22.49
C GLU A 32 29.19 36.88 -22.95
N LYS A 33 29.49 37.79 -22.02
CA LYS A 33 29.88 39.16 -22.35
C LYS A 33 31.20 39.20 -23.12
N GLU A 34 32.23 38.47 -22.66
CA GLU A 34 33.51 38.36 -23.36
C GLU A 34 33.30 37.83 -24.79
N TRP A 35 32.38 36.88 -24.96
CA TRP A 35 32.04 36.33 -26.27
C TRP A 35 31.30 37.32 -27.19
N GLN A 36 30.47 38.21 -26.63
CA GLN A 36 29.81 39.28 -27.38
C GLN A 36 30.81 40.36 -27.81
N ASP A 37 31.64 40.82 -26.88
CA ASP A 37 32.69 41.82 -27.14
C ASP A 37 33.67 41.31 -28.22
N ASP A 38 34.09 40.05 -28.16
CA ASP A 38 34.98 39.41 -29.13
C ASP A 38 34.37 39.26 -30.54
N LEU A 39 33.05 39.03 -30.63
CA LEU A 39 32.33 38.93 -31.91
C LEU A 39 32.26 40.29 -32.61
N GLU A 40 32.09 41.37 -31.85
CA GLU A 40 32.06 42.73 -32.36
C GLU A 40 33.43 43.18 -32.88
N ASP A 41 34.52 42.80 -32.20
CA ASP A 41 35.88 43.24 -32.54
C ASP A 41 36.53 42.46 -33.70
N SER A 42 36.20 41.18 -33.92
CA SER A 42 37.02 40.31 -34.80
C SER A 42 36.34 39.71 -36.02
N GLY A 43 35.02 39.85 -36.20
CA GLY A 43 34.30 39.56 -37.45
C GLY A 43 34.34 38.10 -38.00
N ARG A 44 35.21 37.18 -37.54
CA ARG A 44 35.15 35.72 -37.82
C ARG A 44 35.82 34.83 -36.77
N SER A 45 35.00 33.91 -36.26
CA SER A 45 35.29 32.47 -36.11
C SER A 45 36.00 31.96 -34.84
N PHE A 46 35.49 32.30 -33.66
CA PHE A 46 35.73 31.49 -32.45
C PHE A 46 35.21 30.04 -32.57
N ASP A 47 34.16 29.82 -33.38
CA ASP A 47 33.74 28.48 -33.80
C ASP A 47 34.84 27.75 -34.60
N ARG A 48 35.78 28.47 -35.26
CA ARG A 48 37.02 27.86 -35.80
C ARG A 48 38.00 27.57 -34.69
N LEU A 49 38.25 28.48 -33.76
CA LEU A 49 39.25 28.27 -32.71
C LEU A 49 38.90 27.02 -31.89
N LEU A 50 37.62 26.85 -31.54
CA LEU A 50 37.11 25.63 -30.91
C LEU A 50 37.17 24.42 -31.86
N LYS A 51 36.71 24.51 -33.12
CA LYS A 51 36.78 23.39 -34.08
C LYS A 51 38.20 22.96 -34.44
N GLU A 52 39.17 23.87 -34.49
CA GLU A 52 40.56 23.63 -34.89
C GLU A 52 41.39 23.18 -33.68
N LYS A 53 41.18 23.74 -32.48
CA LYS A 53 41.97 23.40 -31.29
C LYS A 53 41.34 22.36 -30.35
N ILE A 54 40.01 22.21 -30.32
CA ILE A 54 39.32 21.24 -29.42
C ILE A 54 39.04 19.88 -30.08
N ARG A 55 39.33 19.74 -31.39
CA ARG A 55 39.04 18.53 -32.16
C ARG A 55 39.67 17.25 -31.58
N PHE A 56 40.78 17.39 -30.86
CA PHE A 56 41.56 16.26 -30.37
C PHE A 56 41.88 16.36 -28.88
N LEU A 57 40.97 15.87 -28.04
CA LEU A 57 41.30 15.51 -26.67
C LEU A 57 42.14 14.22 -26.64
N PRO A 58 43.23 14.13 -25.86
CA PRO A 58 43.86 12.85 -25.58
C PRO A 58 42.85 11.88 -24.94
N LEU A 59 42.78 10.64 -25.42
CA LEU A 59 41.80 9.64 -24.96
C LEU A 59 41.84 9.44 -23.44
N ASP A 60 43.02 9.52 -22.82
CA ASP A 60 43.21 9.39 -21.37
C ASP A 60 42.74 10.61 -20.57
N LYS A 61 42.43 11.73 -21.23
CA LYS A 61 41.98 12.99 -20.63
C LYS A 61 40.50 13.31 -20.86
N ILE A 62 39.81 12.55 -21.73
CA ILE A 62 38.40 12.80 -22.07
C ILE A 62 37.52 12.89 -20.82
N SER A 63 37.66 11.96 -19.87
CA SER A 63 36.86 11.91 -18.64
C SER A 63 37.18 13.01 -17.61
N TYR A 64 38.05 13.96 -17.97
CA TYR A 64 38.45 15.11 -17.12
C TYR A 64 38.39 16.43 -17.86
N ALA A 65 38.12 16.43 -19.17
CA ALA A 65 38.17 17.61 -20.02
C ALA A 65 36.99 18.56 -19.82
N SER A 66 35.89 18.06 -19.27
CA SER A 66 34.71 18.86 -18.92
C SER A 66 33.89 18.15 -17.84
N ALA A 67 33.00 18.88 -17.15
CA ALA A 67 32.09 18.30 -16.17
C ALA A 67 31.12 17.29 -16.80
N GLU A 68 30.68 17.56 -18.03
CA GLU A 68 29.78 16.72 -18.83
C GLU A 68 30.43 15.36 -19.16
N LEU A 69 31.64 15.38 -19.73
CA LEU A 69 32.39 14.17 -20.04
C LEU A 69 32.80 13.40 -18.78
N SER A 70 33.16 14.13 -17.71
CA SER A 70 33.46 13.51 -16.41
C SER A 70 32.27 12.72 -15.89
N THR A 71 31.07 13.31 -15.91
CA THR A 71 29.87 12.66 -15.38
C THR A 71 29.42 11.48 -16.25
N MET A 72 29.60 11.58 -17.57
CA MET A 72 29.31 10.47 -18.49
C MET A 72 30.24 9.27 -18.29
N PHE A 73 31.55 9.51 -18.12
CA PHE A 73 32.56 8.45 -18.26
C PHE A 73 33.24 8.01 -16.95
N LYS A 74 33.11 8.75 -15.84
CA LYS A 74 33.67 8.33 -14.54
C LYS A 74 32.87 7.20 -13.88
N GLU A 75 31.57 7.08 -14.18
CA GLU A 75 30.75 5.98 -13.64
C GLU A 75 31.09 4.66 -14.36
N LYS A 76 31.82 3.78 -13.68
CA LYS A 76 32.28 2.51 -14.26
C LYS A 76 31.24 1.40 -14.19
N SER A 77 30.26 1.48 -13.30
CA SER A 77 29.21 0.46 -13.18
C SER A 77 28.20 0.51 -14.34
N PHE A 78 28.06 1.68 -14.97
CA PHE A 78 27.13 1.89 -16.08
C PHE A 78 27.75 2.80 -17.15
N PRO A 79 28.73 2.30 -17.92
CA PRO A 79 29.42 3.09 -18.93
C PRO A 79 28.54 3.29 -20.17
N PRO A 80 28.48 4.51 -20.74
CA PRO A 80 27.71 4.78 -21.95
C PRO A 80 28.30 4.03 -23.15
N GLN A 81 27.44 3.53 -24.03
CA GLN A 81 27.78 2.73 -25.20
C GLN A 81 27.64 3.53 -26.51
N PRO A 82 28.38 3.21 -27.58
CA PRO A 82 28.31 3.93 -28.87
C PRO A 82 26.90 3.98 -29.51
N GLU A 83 26.06 3.00 -29.19
CA GLU A 83 24.67 2.87 -29.63
C GLU A 83 23.69 3.73 -28.81
N ASP A 84 24.12 4.26 -27.66
CA ASP A 84 23.29 5.10 -26.81
C ASP A 84 23.00 6.45 -27.46
N VAL A 85 21.89 7.04 -27.03
CA VAL A 85 21.39 8.32 -27.52
C VAL A 85 21.89 9.43 -26.61
N VAL A 86 22.58 10.42 -27.15
CA VAL A 86 23.05 11.58 -26.38
C VAL A 86 22.34 12.85 -26.86
N ARG A 87 21.79 13.61 -25.93
CA ARG A 87 21.20 14.94 -26.16
C ARG A 87 21.98 15.95 -25.34
N LEU A 88 22.75 16.79 -26.02
CA LEU A 88 23.52 17.88 -25.43
C LEU A 88 22.61 19.12 -25.37
N VAL A 89 22.09 19.39 -24.18
CA VAL A 89 21.15 20.48 -23.92
C VAL A 89 21.91 21.71 -23.44
N TYR A 90 21.76 22.84 -24.13
CA TYR A 90 22.52 24.05 -23.83
C TYR A 90 21.63 25.30 -23.80
N THR A 91 22.09 26.29 -23.02
CA THR A 91 21.49 27.62 -22.92
C THR A 91 21.57 28.34 -24.26
N ASP A 92 20.68 29.30 -24.51
CA ASP A 92 20.70 30.15 -25.70
C ASP A 92 21.80 31.21 -25.59
N THR A 93 23.05 30.74 -25.51
CA THR A 93 24.27 31.50 -25.35
C THR A 93 25.35 30.96 -26.29
N LEU A 94 26.18 31.85 -26.80
CA LEU A 94 27.21 31.52 -27.79
C LEU A 94 28.25 30.55 -27.22
N SER A 95 28.69 30.84 -26.00
CA SER A 95 29.68 30.06 -25.26
C SER A 95 29.24 28.60 -25.05
N ALA A 96 27.98 28.38 -24.63
CA ALA A 96 27.44 27.03 -24.42
C ALA A 96 27.23 26.28 -25.75
N ALA A 97 26.73 26.96 -26.79
CA ALA A 97 26.56 26.38 -28.12
C ALA A 97 27.88 25.87 -28.72
N ALA A 98 28.97 26.58 -28.46
CA ALA A 98 30.29 26.22 -28.97
C ALA A 98 30.93 25.05 -28.19
N CYS A 99 30.74 25.01 -26.86
CA CYS A 99 31.12 23.85 -26.05
C CYS A 99 30.32 22.59 -26.45
N ALA A 100 29.01 22.71 -26.66
CA ALA A 100 28.17 21.59 -27.06
C ALA A 100 28.59 20.98 -28.40
N ARG A 101 28.88 21.82 -29.41
CA ARG A 101 29.45 21.37 -30.70
C ARG A 101 30.79 20.64 -30.54
N SER A 102 31.64 21.12 -29.64
CA SER A 102 32.94 20.52 -29.41
C SER A 102 32.82 19.15 -28.74
N ILE A 103 31.97 19.03 -27.72
CA ILE A 103 31.65 17.76 -27.06
C ILE A 103 31.04 16.77 -28.06
N GLN A 104 30.10 17.22 -28.89
CA GLN A 104 29.52 16.38 -29.96
C GLN A 104 30.60 15.80 -30.86
N SER A 105 31.53 16.64 -31.34
CA SER A 105 32.62 16.18 -32.20
C SER A 105 33.47 15.13 -31.52
N VAL A 106 33.79 15.28 -30.22
CA VAL A 106 34.57 14.29 -29.46
C VAL A 106 33.81 12.96 -29.34
N LEU A 107 32.53 13.01 -28.96
CA LEU A 107 31.69 11.82 -28.81
C LEU A 107 31.56 11.06 -30.14
N GLU A 108 31.31 11.75 -31.25
CA GLU A 108 31.10 11.13 -32.56
C GLU A 108 32.42 10.64 -33.18
N THR A 109 33.49 11.43 -33.14
CA THR A 109 34.73 11.12 -33.89
C THR A 109 35.71 10.26 -33.11
N GLN A 110 35.82 10.42 -31.79
CA GLN A 110 36.80 9.69 -30.98
C GLN A 110 36.18 8.50 -30.24
N LEU A 111 34.93 8.65 -29.80
CA LEU A 111 34.22 7.62 -29.04
C LEU A 111 33.16 6.87 -29.86
N SER A 112 33.03 7.20 -31.15
CA SER A 112 32.17 6.51 -32.12
C SER A 112 30.68 6.49 -31.78
N PHE A 113 30.19 7.44 -30.98
CA PHE A 113 28.75 7.56 -30.71
C PHE A 113 27.98 7.88 -31.99
N LYS A 114 26.90 7.13 -32.24
CA LYS A 114 26.13 7.23 -33.48
C LYS A 114 24.97 8.23 -33.43
N ASN A 115 24.53 8.61 -32.22
CA ASN A 115 23.29 9.37 -32.04
C ASN A 115 23.46 10.51 -31.02
N VAL A 116 24.32 11.48 -31.36
CA VAL A 116 24.51 12.71 -30.59
C VAL A 116 23.73 13.84 -31.27
N ARG A 117 22.96 14.61 -30.50
CA ARG A 117 22.25 15.80 -31.00
C ARG A 117 22.43 16.99 -30.08
N LEU A 118 22.44 18.17 -30.68
CA LEU A 118 22.52 19.47 -30.01
C LEU A 118 21.13 20.04 -29.88
N GLU A 119 20.77 20.45 -28.66
CA GLU A 119 19.40 20.83 -28.31
C GLU A 119 19.44 22.18 -27.58
N LYS A 120 19.11 23.25 -28.32
CA LYS A 120 19.09 24.62 -27.80
C LYS A 120 17.78 24.88 -27.08
N ILE A 121 17.82 25.41 -25.87
CA ILE A 121 16.61 25.86 -25.18
C ILE A 121 16.40 27.34 -25.41
N GLU A 122 15.44 27.68 -26.27
CA GLU A 122 15.09 29.06 -26.61
C GLU A 122 14.75 29.88 -25.35
N ASN A 123 15.25 31.12 -25.29
CA ASN A 123 15.06 32.06 -24.16
C ASN A 123 15.68 31.63 -22.83
N LEU A 124 16.44 30.52 -22.78
CA LEU A 124 17.25 30.15 -21.63
C LEU A 124 18.63 30.83 -21.74
N SER A 125 18.63 32.17 -21.66
CA SER A 125 19.80 33.04 -21.88
C SER A 125 20.52 33.36 -20.57
N ASP A 126 20.82 34.64 -20.28
CA ASP A 126 21.42 35.06 -19.02
C ASP A 126 20.43 34.85 -17.86
N ALA A 127 20.89 34.18 -16.80
CA ALA A 127 20.11 33.96 -15.57
C ALA A 127 19.68 35.26 -14.87
N SER A 128 20.24 36.41 -15.24
CA SER A 128 19.80 37.74 -14.80
C SER A 128 18.56 38.26 -15.55
N ALA A 129 18.24 37.71 -16.72
CA ALA A 129 17.12 38.15 -17.55
C ALA A 129 15.77 37.61 -17.05
N ILE A 130 14.72 38.44 -17.10
CA ILE A 130 13.35 38.01 -16.74
C ILE A 130 12.87 36.88 -17.66
N GLU A 131 13.25 36.91 -18.94
CA GLU A 131 12.87 35.90 -19.94
C GLU A 131 13.43 34.51 -19.62
N PHE A 132 14.57 34.43 -18.91
CA PHE A 132 15.10 33.16 -18.41
C PHE A 132 14.07 32.44 -17.56
N TYR A 133 13.40 33.15 -16.66
CA TYR A 133 12.41 32.57 -15.74
C TYR A 133 11.04 32.39 -16.39
N ASP A 134 10.58 33.38 -17.16
CA ASP A 134 9.21 33.40 -17.68
C ASP A 134 9.03 32.54 -18.95
N LYS A 135 10.10 32.29 -19.71
CA LYS A 135 10.06 31.52 -20.96
C LYS A 135 11.12 30.41 -21.00
N GLY A 136 12.37 30.72 -20.65
CA GLY A 136 13.49 29.78 -20.73
C GLY A 136 13.29 28.51 -19.89
N LEU A 137 12.94 28.67 -18.61
CA LEU A 137 12.68 27.54 -17.71
C LEU A 137 11.46 26.71 -18.13
N PRO A 138 10.29 27.30 -18.47
CA PRO A 138 9.18 26.54 -19.07
C PRO A 138 9.58 25.76 -20.33
N ASN A 139 10.41 26.33 -21.21
CA ASN A 139 10.91 25.64 -22.41
C ASN A 139 11.82 24.46 -22.05
N LEU A 140 12.72 24.63 -21.08
CA LEU A 140 13.55 23.53 -20.58
C LEU A 140 12.69 22.40 -20.04
N ILE A 141 11.72 22.70 -19.18
CA ILE A 141 10.82 21.71 -18.58
C ILE A 141 10.02 20.99 -19.68
N GLY A 142 9.49 21.73 -20.66
CA GLY A 142 8.77 21.17 -21.80
C GLY A 142 9.63 20.22 -22.63
N TYR A 143 10.86 20.62 -22.94
CA TYR A 143 11.82 19.80 -23.66
C TYR A 143 12.18 18.52 -22.89
N LEU A 144 12.55 18.63 -21.61
CA LEU A 144 12.89 17.47 -20.77
C LEU A 144 11.72 16.49 -20.71
N HIS A 145 10.51 16.99 -20.44
CA HIS A 145 9.30 16.18 -20.44
C HIS A 145 9.09 15.44 -21.77
N GLN A 146 9.24 16.13 -22.91
CA GLN A 146 9.13 15.50 -24.23
C GLN A 146 10.13 14.34 -24.37
N GLN A 147 11.39 14.55 -23.97
CA GLN A 147 12.41 13.52 -24.04
C GLN A 147 12.08 12.30 -23.16
N VAL A 148 11.50 12.51 -21.98
CA VAL A 148 11.02 11.42 -21.12
C VAL A 148 9.93 10.61 -21.81
N MET A 149 8.92 11.28 -22.37
CA MET A 149 7.78 10.61 -23.00
C MET A 149 8.19 9.83 -24.26
N GLU A 150 9.09 10.40 -25.07
CA GLU A 150 9.64 9.72 -26.24
C GLU A 150 10.49 8.50 -25.87
N ALA A 151 11.37 8.64 -24.86
CA ALA A 151 12.20 7.53 -24.39
C ALA A 151 11.32 6.37 -23.88
N GLY A 152 10.30 6.68 -23.08
CA GLY A 152 9.34 5.69 -22.58
C GLY A 152 8.58 4.97 -23.69
N SER A 153 8.13 5.69 -24.72
CA SER A 153 7.41 5.10 -25.87
C SER A 153 8.27 4.15 -26.71
N CYS A 154 9.58 4.35 -26.70
CA CYS A 154 10.56 3.52 -27.39
C CYS A 154 11.21 2.44 -26.51
N GLY A 155 10.79 2.31 -25.24
CA GLY A 155 11.41 1.38 -24.29
C GLY A 155 12.88 1.70 -23.98
N GLN A 156 13.30 2.95 -24.12
CA GLN A 156 14.65 3.41 -23.82
C GLN A 156 14.75 3.83 -22.36
N GLN A 157 15.86 3.51 -21.70
CA GLN A 157 16.18 4.11 -20.41
C GLN A 157 16.61 5.57 -20.61
N ILE A 158 16.42 6.41 -19.61
CA ILE A 158 16.82 7.81 -19.64
C ILE A 158 17.62 8.15 -18.39
N VAL A 159 18.66 8.97 -18.54
CA VAL A 159 19.53 9.43 -17.46
C VAL A 159 19.74 10.93 -17.62
N PHE A 160 19.58 11.68 -16.53
CA PHE A 160 19.84 13.12 -16.51
C PHE A 160 21.24 13.40 -15.95
N LEU A 161 22.03 14.19 -16.68
CA LEU A 161 23.35 14.67 -16.27
C LEU A 161 23.32 16.20 -16.15
N PRO A 162 22.77 16.76 -15.05
CA PRO A 162 22.66 18.21 -14.84
C PRO A 162 23.99 18.82 -14.37
N THR A 163 25.08 18.61 -15.11
CA THR A 163 26.43 18.96 -14.67
C THR A 163 27.03 20.18 -15.34
N GLY A 164 26.46 20.61 -16.48
CA GLY A 164 26.85 21.82 -17.18
C GLY A 164 25.76 22.91 -17.15
N GLY A 165 26.19 24.16 -17.30
CA GLY A 165 25.32 25.33 -17.39
C GLY A 165 25.11 26.03 -16.04
N TYR A 166 24.05 26.84 -15.94
CA TYR A 166 23.73 27.54 -14.70
C TYR A 166 23.30 26.56 -13.61
N LYS A 167 23.84 26.73 -12.39
CA LYS A 167 23.47 25.93 -11.21
C LYS A 167 21.96 25.99 -10.90
N ALA A 168 21.29 27.06 -11.31
CA ALA A 168 19.84 27.23 -11.20
C ALA A 168 19.01 26.21 -12.02
N LEU A 169 19.62 25.52 -13.00
CA LEU A 169 18.94 24.49 -13.80
C LEU A 169 18.86 23.14 -13.07
N ILE A 170 19.84 22.84 -12.21
CA ILE A 170 19.97 21.54 -11.53
C ILE A 170 18.68 21.16 -10.79
N PRO A 171 18.03 22.04 -10.00
CA PRO A 171 16.78 21.70 -9.32
C PRO A 171 15.67 21.23 -10.26
N TYR A 172 15.57 21.78 -11.49
CA TYR A 172 14.53 21.38 -12.44
C TYR A 172 14.76 19.98 -13.01
N TYR A 173 16.01 19.62 -13.29
CA TYR A 173 16.38 18.25 -13.64
C TYR A 173 16.08 17.29 -12.49
N VAL A 174 16.42 17.65 -11.25
CA VAL A 174 16.18 16.81 -10.07
C VAL A 174 14.69 16.64 -9.79
N ILE A 175 13.89 17.71 -9.86
CA ILE A 175 12.42 17.63 -9.67
C ILE A 175 11.79 16.73 -10.73
N LEU A 176 12.14 16.89 -12.01
CA LEU A 176 11.66 15.99 -13.06
C LEU A 176 12.19 14.57 -12.86
N GLY A 177 13.44 14.43 -12.41
CA GLY A 177 14.06 13.17 -12.03
C GLY A 177 13.23 12.41 -11.00
N VAL A 178 12.85 13.09 -9.92
CA VAL A 178 12.00 12.54 -8.87
C VAL A 178 10.59 12.22 -9.39
N LEU A 179 9.96 13.16 -10.12
CA LEU A 179 8.60 12.98 -10.64
C LEU A 179 8.47 11.80 -11.62
N PHE A 180 9.52 11.57 -12.43
CA PHE A 180 9.55 10.52 -13.45
C PHE A 180 10.37 9.29 -13.05
N LYS A 181 10.91 9.23 -11.82
CA LYS A 181 11.81 8.17 -11.35
C LYS A 181 13.03 7.97 -12.28
N ILE A 182 13.61 9.08 -12.75
CA ILE A 182 14.78 9.11 -13.63
C ILE A 182 16.03 9.36 -12.78
N PRO A 183 17.09 8.55 -12.93
CA PRO A 183 18.35 8.79 -12.24
C PRO A 183 18.99 10.10 -12.69
N CYS A 184 19.38 10.92 -11.72
CA CYS A 184 20.14 12.15 -11.92
C CYS A 184 21.57 11.95 -11.41
N ARG A 185 22.56 11.98 -12.31
CA ARG A 185 23.96 11.82 -11.95
C ARG A 185 24.69 13.14 -11.96
N TYR A 186 25.47 13.38 -10.91
CA TYR A 186 26.22 14.60 -10.71
C TYR A 186 27.63 14.29 -10.23
N VAL A 187 28.63 14.97 -10.80
CA VAL A 187 30.02 14.93 -10.32
C VAL A 187 30.35 16.25 -9.66
N TYR A 188 30.85 16.20 -8.42
CA TYR A 188 31.39 17.37 -7.74
C TYR A 188 32.79 17.70 -8.29
N GLU A 189 33.10 19.00 -8.42
CA GLU A 189 34.40 19.46 -8.93
C GLU A 189 35.55 18.84 -8.11
N GLU A 190 36.57 18.31 -8.81
CA GLU A 190 37.73 17.58 -8.25
C GLU A 190 37.47 16.19 -7.64
N SER A 191 36.22 15.69 -7.63
CA SER A 191 35.89 14.32 -7.19
C SER A 191 35.94 13.31 -8.34
N ASP A 192 36.40 12.08 -8.04
CA ASP A 192 36.24 10.92 -8.92
C ASP A 192 34.93 10.15 -8.67
N ARG A 193 34.12 10.58 -7.70
CA ARG A 193 32.83 9.95 -7.39
C ARG A 193 31.69 10.65 -8.12
N VAL A 194 30.95 9.86 -8.89
CA VAL A 194 29.63 10.22 -9.43
C VAL A 194 28.61 9.98 -8.32
N ILE A 195 27.81 11.00 -8.03
CA ILE A 195 26.68 10.91 -7.09
C ILE A 195 25.43 10.71 -7.94
N GLU A 196 24.73 9.60 -7.73
CA GLU A 196 23.38 9.42 -8.24
C GLU A 196 22.40 9.90 -7.16
N LEU A 197 21.63 10.94 -7.47
CA LEU A 197 20.57 11.42 -6.59
C LEU A 197 19.38 10.45 -6.69
N PRO A 198 19.04 9.73 -5.61
CA PRO A 198 17.97 8.76 -5.67
C PRO A 198 16.62 9.48 -5.85
N PRO A 199 15.66 8.87 -6.55
CA PRO A 199 14.30 9.38 -6.61
C PRO A 199 13.67 9.24 -5.22
N LEU A 200 13.73 10.32 -4.42
CA LEU A 200 13.08 10.38 -3.11
C LEU A 200 11.56 10.22 -3.28
N PRO A 201 10.85 9.64 -2.29
CA PRO A 201 9.40 9.46 -2.34
C PRO A 201 8.66 10.79 -2.12
N LEU A 202 8.85 11.75 -3.02
CA LEU A 202 8.15 13.02 -3.03
C LEU A 202 6.88 12.90 -3.86
N HIS A 203 5.79 13.39 -3.31
CA HIS A 203 4.47 13.37 -3.93
C HIS A 203 3.99 14.78 -4.22
N VAL A 204 2.98 14.91 -5.09
CA VAL A 204 2.29 16.19 -5.29
C VAL A 204 1.50 16.49 -4.03
N ASP A 205 1.70 17.67 -3.46
CA ASP A 205 0.86 18.16 -2.37
C ASP A 205 -0.57 18.33 -2.90
N LEU A 206 -1.46 17.41 -2.49
CA LEU A 206 -2.85 17.38 -2.94
C LEU A 206 -3.63 18.59 -2.47
N CYS A 207 -3.30 19.16 -1.30
CA CYS A 207 -3.94 20.34 -0.75
C CYS A 207 -3.57 21.57 -1.59
N GLU A 208 -2.27 21.80 -1.83
CA GLU A 208 -1.83 22.91 -2.69
C GLU A 208 -2.31 22.74 -4.14
N TRP A 209 -2.26 21.52 -4.69
CA TRP A 209 -2.77 21.23 -6.03
C TRP A 209 -4.25 21.56 -6.18
N THR A 210 -5.08 21.22 -5.20
CA THR A 210 -6.53 21.49 -5.27
C THR A 210 -6.82 22.98 -5.42
N GLY A 211 -6.05 23.84 -4.74
CA GLY A 211 -6.12 25.29 -4.95
C GLY A 211 -5.75 25.69 -6.37
N VAL A 212 -4.61 25.21 -6.87
CA VAL A 212 -4.06 25.55 -8.19
C VAL A 212 -4.91 25.00 -9.35
N GLU A 213 -5.47 23.80 -9.22
CA GLU A 213 -6.25 23.10 -10.24
C GLU A 213 -7.46 23.92 -10.69
N SER A 214 -8.22 24.48 -9.74
CA SER A 214 -9.37 25.34 -10.03
C SER A 214 -9.01 26.55 -10.90
N VAL A 215 -7.81 27.11 -10.69
CA VAL A 215 -7.27 28.23 -11.45
C VAL A 215 -6.89 27.80 -12.85
N LEU A 216 -6.21 26.66 -12.97
CA LEU A 216 -5.78 26.12 -14.26
C LEU A 216 -6.99 25.83 -15.16
N GLU A 217 -8.05 25.26 -14.61
CA GLU A 217 -9.31 25.04 -15.33
C GLU A 217 -9.97 26.36 -15.74
N THR A 218 -9.96 27.36 -14.85
CA THR A 218 -10.52 28.69 -15.12
C THR A 218 -9.75 29.43 -16.22
N LEU A 219 -8.43 29.26 -16.31
CA LEU A 219 -7.56 29.93 -17.28
C LEU A 219 -7.44 29.17 -18.61
N HIS A 220 -7.80 27.89 -18.65
CA HIS A 220 -7.72 27.08 -19.86
C HIS A 220 -8.51 27.71 -21.01
N GLY A 221 -7.86 27.86 -22.17
CA GLY A 221 -8.46 28.44 -23.38
C GLY A 221 -8.59 29.97 -23.35
N LYS A 222 -8.18 30.66 -22.28
CA LYS A 222 -8.23 32.12 -22.19
C LYS A 222 -6.96 32.78 -22.74
N ALA A 223 -7.05 34.08 -23.05
CA ALA A 223 -5.89 34.87 -23.43
C ALA A 223 -4.90 35.07 -22.23
N PRO A 224 -3.59 35.26 -22.49
CA PRO A 224 -2.57 35.48 -21.46
C PRO A 224 -2.88 36.66 -20.51
N SER A 225 -3.61 37.67 -20.97
CA SER A 225 -4.06 38.80 -20.15
C SER A 225 -4.93 38.38 -18.97
N ALA A 226 -5.70 37.29 -19.10
CA ALA A 226 -6.51 36.75 -18.01
C ALA A 226 -5.63 36.22 -16.86
N LYS A 227 -4.51 35.58 -17.19
CA LYS A 227 -3.52 35.11 -16.20
C LYS A 227 -2.88 36.28 -15.45
N ASN A 228 -2.57 37.37 -16.15
CA ASN A 228 -2.02 38.57 -15.54
C ASN A 228 -3.03 39.23 -14.57
N ALA A 229 -4.28 39.40 -14.99
CA ALA A 229 -5.35 39.92 -14.14
C ALA A 229 -5.55 39.05 -12.87
N TRP A 230 -5.49 37.73 -13.03
CA TRP A 230 -5.64 36.79 -11.93
C TRP A 230 -4.45 36.81 -10.95
N SER A 231 -3.24 36.91 -11.48
CA SER A 231 -2.00 37.06 -10.69
C SER A 231 -2.00 38.33 -9.84
N VAL A 232 -2.62 39.40 -10.34
CA VAL A 232 -2.77 40.68 -9.63
C VAL A 232 -3.92 40.66 -8.62
N ALA A 233 -5.06 40.04 -8.96
CA ALA A 233 -6.28 40.14 -8.17
C ALA A 233 -6.51 39.03 -7.14
N ALA A 234 -6.08 37.79 -7.41
CA ALA A 234 -6.58 36.61 -6.69
C ALA A 234 -5.60 36.04 -5.64
N THR A 235 -4.29 35.99 -5.89
CA THR A 235 -3.24 35.72 -4.88
C THR A 235 -1.84 35.77 -5.53
N PRO A 236 -0.91 36.66 -5.09
CA PRO A 236 0.48 36.66 -5.58
C PRO A 236 1.20 35.31 -5.38
N LYS A 237 0.73 34.50 -4.41
CA LYS A 237 1.20 33.15 -4.10
C LYS A 237 1.27 32.25 -5.35
N TYR A 238 0.27 32.31 -6.24
CA TYR A 238 0.15 31.37 -7.36
C TYR A 238 0.73 31.86 -8.68
N ALA A 239 1.02 33.16 -8.82
CA ALA A 239 1.47 33.76 -10.08
C ALA A 239 2.70 33.04 -10.68
N ARG A 240 3.71 32.77 -9.83
CA ARG A 240 4.94 32.07 -10.25
C ARG A 240 4.72 30.60 -10.60
N ILE A 241 3.80 29.94 -9.90
CA ILE A 241 3.46 28.53 -10.16
C ILE A 241 2.76 28.42 -11.51
N LEU A 242 1.83 29.34 -11.83
CA LEU A 242 1.12 29.37 -13.10
C LEU A 242 2.03 29.61 -14.31
N ASN A 243 3.18 30.28 -14.15
CA ASN A 243 4.19 30.42 -15.21
C ASN A 243 4.78 29.07 -15.64
N ASN A 244 4.89 28.12 -14.72
CA ASN A 244 5.43 26.79 -15.01
C ASN A 244 4.35 25.76 -15.40
N LEU A 245 3.08 26.04 -15.06
CA LEU A 245 1.97 25.12 -15.29
C LEU A 245 1.09 25.48 -16.50
N LEU A 246 1.21 26.69 -17.05
CA LEU A 246 0.50 27.11 -18.25
C LEU A 246 1.48 27.58 -19.32
N VAL A 247 1.20 27.21 -20.56
CA VAL A 247 1.92 27.67 -21.76
C VAL A 247 0.93 28.27 -22.75
N GLU A 248 1.43 29.07 -23.68
CA GLU A 248 0.62 29.58 -24.79
C GLU A 248 0.63 28.57 -25.94
N ASN A 249 -0.55 28.24 -26.44
CA ASN A 249 -0.71 27.38 -27.60
C ASN A 249 -0.53 28.16 -28.91
N LYS A 250 -0.53 27.45 -30.04
CA LYS A 250 -0.36 28.05 -31.39
C LYS A 250 -1.40 29.12 -31.74
N ASN A 251 -2.55 29.12 -31.06
CA ASN A 251 -3.64 30.08 -31.27
C ASN A 251 -3.54 31.29 -30.31
N GLY A 252 -2.48 31.37 -29.49
CA GLY A 252 -2.29 32.44 -28.51
C GLY A 252 -3.14 32.30 -27.24
N ASN A 253 -3.72 31.13 -27.00
CA ASN A 253 -4.52 30.85 -25.80
C ASN A 253 -3.73 30.01 -24.79
N LEU A 254 -4.04 30.16 -23.51
CA LEU A 254 -3.41 29.41 -22.43
C LEU A 254 -3.86 27.94 -22.43
N GLU A 255 -2.90 27.03 -22.31
CA GLU A 255 -3.12 25.61 -22.12
C GLU A 255 -2.21 25.03 -21.03
N ALA A 256 -2.51 23.81 -20.57
CA ALA A 256 -1.72 23.13 -19.56
C ALA A 256 -0.32 22.83 -20.11
N SER A 257 0.72 23.17 -19.36
CA SER A 257 2.09 22.76 -19.68
C SER A 257 2.21 21.22 -19.61
N PRO A 258 3.27 20.63 -20.21
CA PRO A 258 3.52 19.20 -20.08
C PRO A 258 3.69 18.77 -18.61
N LEU A 259 4.38 19.58 -17.80
CA LEU A 259 4.49 19.37 -16.35
C LEU A 259 3.11 19.37 -15.67
N CYS A 260 2.26 20.33 -15.98
CA CYS A 260 0.89 20.39 -15.45
C CYS A 260 0.08 19.14 -15.81
N THR A 261 0.18 18.68 -17.05
CA THR A 261 -0.52 17.47 -17.51
C THR A 261 -0.03 16.23 -16.75
N THR A 262 1.28 16.11 -16.50
CA THR A 262 1.84 15.01 -15.71
C THR A 262 1.42 15.06 -14.25
N LEU A 263 1.52 16.23 -13.61
CA LEU A 263 1.08 16.42 -12.22
C LEU A 263 -0.41 16.09 -12.08
N ARG A 264 -1.25 16.58 -13.00
CA ARG A 264 -2.69 16.27 -13.05
C ARG A 264 -2.95 14.78 -13.16
N LYS A 265 -2.22 14.07 -14.04
CA LYS A 265 -2.32 12.62 -14.19
C LYS A 265 -1.94 11.91 -12.89
N ARG A 266 -0.86 12.32 -12.24
CA ARG A 266 -0.40 11.73 -10.97
C ARG A 266 -1.40 11.95 -9.85
N VAL A 267 -1.87 13.19 -9.67
CA VAL A 267 -2.89 13.55 -8.69
C VAL A 267 -4.19 12.78 -8.93
N SER A 268 -4.61 12.65 -10.19
CA SER A 268 -5.83 11.90 -10.54
C SER A 268 -5.72 10.41 -10.18
N LEU A 269 -4.52 9.82 -10.33
CA LEU A 269 -4.26 8.45 -9.90
C LEU A 269 -4.24 8.35 -8.38
N ASP A 270 -3.54 9.24 -7.70
CA ASP A 270 -3.40 9.22 -6.24
C ASP A 270 -4.75 9.48 -5.53
N ARG A 271 -5.59 10.40 -6.02
CA ARG A 271 -6.95 10.65 -5.46
C ARG A 271 -7.91 9.47 -5.57
N ARG A 272 -7.67 8.55 -6.51
CA ARG A 272 -8.53 7.37 -6.73
C ARG A 272 -8.06 6.15 -5.94
N ARG A 273 -6.86 6.20 -5.37
CA ARG A 273 -6.30 5.08 -4.62
C ARG A 273 -6.93 4.99 -3.24
N SER A 274 -7.24 3.76 -2.83
CA SER A 274 -7.57 3.49 -1.44
C SER A 274 -6.29 3.45 -0.59
N GLU A 275 -6.43 3.60 0.73
CA GLU A 275 -5.31 3.44 1.68
C GLU A 275 -4.60 2.09 1.48
N LEU A 276 -5.37 1.03 1.28
CA LEU A 276 -4.84 -0.31 1.00
C LEU A 276 -3.98 -0.36 -0.27
N GLN A 277 -4.40 0.31 -1.34
CA GLN A 277 -3.60 0.41 -2.57
C GLN A 277 -2.33 1.24 -2.33
N PHE A 278 -2.39 2.30 -1.54
CA PHE A 278 -1.19 3.08 -1.19
C PHE A 278 -0.15 2.26 -0.43
N ARG A 279 -0.60 1.48 0.57
CA ARG A 279 0.27 0.63 1.41
C ARG A 279 0.89 -0.52 0.64
N THR A 280 0.12 -1.15 -0.25
CA THR A 280 0.57 -2.36 -0.95
C THR A 280 1.38 -2.08 -2.21
N LEU A 281 1.13 -0.97 -2.93
CA LEU A 281 1.70 -0.75 -4.26
C LEU A 281 3.24 -0.73 -4.31
N ASN A 282 3.89 -0.16 -3.28
CA ASN A 282 5.34 -0.08 -3.20
C ASN A 282 5.88 -0.87 -2.01
N SER A 283 5.14 -1.87 -1.54
CA SER A 283 5.59 -2.74 -0.46
C SER A 283 6.92 -3.40 -0.86
N PRO A 284 7.98 -3.30 -0.04
CA PRO A 284 9.27 -3.92 -0.37
C PRO A 284 9.18 -5.44 -0.48
N LEU A 285 8.18 -6.06 0.18
CA LEU A 285 7.92 -7.49 0.05
C LEU A 285 7.55 -7.90 -1.39
N LEU A 286 7.00 -7.00 -2.20
CA LEU A 286 6.65 -7.32 -3.59
C LEU A 286 7.86 -7.50 -4.51
N GLU A 287 9.03 -7.02 -4.12
CA GLU A 287 10.26 -7.27 -4.90
C GLU A 287 10.66 -8.76 -4.83
N TYR A 288 10.33 -9.45 -3.74
CA TYR A 288 10.53 -10.90 -3.59
C TYR A 288 9.52 -11.75 -4.36
N LEU A 289 8.52 -11.13 -5.02
CA LEU A 289 7.62 -11.81 -5.95
C LEU A 289 8.17 -11.84 -7.38
N VAL A 290 9.25 -11.10 -7.66
CA VAL A 290 9.89 -11.05 -8.96
C VAL A 290 10.95 -12.13 -9.03
N THR A 291 10.93 -12.94 -10.09
CA THR A 291 11.98 -13.93 -10.35
C THR A 291 12.79 -13.53 -11.57
N GLU A 292 14.06 -13.95 -11.61
CA GLU A 292 14.93 -13.70 -12.76
C GLU A 292 15.54 -15.02 -13.23
N SER A 293 15.34 -15.33 -14.51
CA SER A 293 15.89 -16.52 -15.17
C SER A 293 16.36 -16.14 -16.57
N ASP A 294 17.59 -16.54 -16.93
CA ASP A 294 18.22 -16.23 -18.22
C ASP A 294 18.20 -14.72 -18.60
N GLY A 295 18.33 -13.85 -17.60
CA GLY A 295 18.30 -12.38 -17.76
C GLY A 295 16.91 -11.82 -18.10
N LYS A 296 15.85 -12.63 -17.97
CA LYS A 296 14.45 -12.20 -18.07
C LYS A 296 13.82 -12.17 -16.68
N LYS A 297 13.24 -11.02 -16.34
CA LYS A 297 12.44 -10.85 -15.13
C LYS A 297 11.02 -11.32 -15.37
N ASP A 298 10.52 -12.18 -14.50
CA ASP A 298 9.12 -12.56 -14.43
C ASP A 298 8.47 -11.86 -13.22
N GLU A 299 7.54 -10.95 -13.52
CA GLU A 299 6.78 -10.16 -12.55
C GLU A 299 5.32 -10.64 -12.44
N SER A 300 4.99 -11.81 -12.97
CA SER A 300 3.61 -12.26 -13.12
C SER A 300 2.86 -12.35 -11.78
N LEU A 301 3.51 -12.86 -10.72
CA LEU A 301 2.93 -12.90 -9.36
C LEU A 301 2.76 -11.50 -8.75
N LYS A 302 3.75 -10.61 -8.94
CA LYS A 302 3.65 -9.20 -8.53
C LYS A 302 2.46 -8.52 -9.20
N ARG A 303 2.31 -8.70 -10.51
CA ARG A 303 1.16 -8.19 -11.29
C ARG A 303 -0.16 -8.76 -10.79
N PHE A 304 -0.21 -10.04 -10.45
CA PHE A 304 -1.40 -10.67 -9.87
C PHE A 304 -1.77 -10.02 -8.54
N PHE A 305 -0.81 -9.90 -7.62
CA PHE A 305 -1.07 -9.31 -6.32
C PHE A 305 -1.53 -7.85 -6.42
N LEU A 306 -0.93 -7.06 -7.32
CA LEU A 306 -1.39 -5.68 -7.58
C LEU A 306 -2.81 -5.64 -8.16
N ALA A 307 -3.21 -6.61 -8.99
CA ALA A 307 -4.58 -6.73 -9.48
C ALA A 307 -5.56 -7.08 -8.34
N LEU A 308 -5.14 -7.92 -7.40
CA LEU A 308 -5.89 -8.23 -6.18
C LEU A 308 -6.06 -6.99 -5.30
N ALA A 309 -4.98 -6.28 -5.02
CA ALA A 309 -5.00 -5.03 -4.25
C ALA A 309 -5.88 -3.95 -4.90
N ASP A 310 -5.93 -3.91 -6.25
CA ASP A 310 -6.77 -2.95 -6.96
C ASP A 310 -8.27 -3.17 -6.72
N ILE A 311 -8.71 -4.43 -6.66
CA ILE A 311 -10.11 -4.76 -6.38
C ILE A 311 -10.46 -4.78 -4.89
N GLY A 312 -9.46 -4.72 -4.01
CA GLY A 312 -9.57 -4.75 -2.56
C GLY A 312 -10.76 -3.96 -2.01
N PRO A 313 -10.89 -2.63 -2.27
CA PRO A 313 -11.95 -1.79 -1.70
C PRO A 313 -13.39 -2.29 -1.91
N TYR A 314 -13.61 -3.16 -2.89
CA TYR A 314 -14.92 -3.73 -3.20
C TYR A 314 -15.18 -5.07 -2.50
N LEU A 315 -14.14 -5.77 -2.06
CA LEU A 315 -14.23 -7.12 -1.52
C LEU A 315 -15.03 -7.19 -0.21
N TRP A 316 -14.87 -6.17 0.63
CA TRP A 316 -15.47 -6.10 1.96
C TRP A 316 -16.68 -5.15 2.03
N LYS A 317 -17.07 -4.56 0.91
CA LYS A 317 -18.24 -3.69 0.87
C LYS A 317 -19.50 -4.49 1.22
N GLY A 318 -20.22 -4.00 2.23
CA GLY A 318 -21.42 -4.68 2.74
C GLY A 318 -21.11 -5.77 3.76
N ASP A 319 -20.05 -5.57 4.55
CA ASP A 319 -19.78 -6.35 5.76
C ASP A 319 -21.05 -6.51 6.59
N ARG A 320 -21.36 -7.77 6.96
CA ARG A 320 -22.58 -8.14 7.65
C ARG A 320 -22.35 -8.52 9.10
N VAL A 321 -21.09 -8.51 9.55
CA VAL A 321 -20.74 -8.72 10.95
C VAL A 321 -21.03 -7.41 11.71
N PRO A 322 -21.98 -7.42 12.65
CA PRO A 322 -22.42 -6.22 13.33
C PRO A 322 -21.32 -5.53 14.10
N GLU A 323 -20.28 -6.28 14.54
CA GLU A 323 -19.10 -5.85 15.28
C GLU A 323 -18.17 -4.88 14.54
N MET A 324 -18.41 -4.58 13.26
CA MET A 324 -17.35 -4.17 12.33
C MET A 324 -17.75 -3.12 11.27
N ALA A 325 -18.63 -2.18 11.60
CA ALA A 325 -19.23 -1.26 10.61
C ALA A 325 -18.22 -0.45 9.75
N ASP A 326 -16.96 -0.26 10.20
CA ASP A 326 -15.88 0.37 9.41
C ASP A 326 -14.55 -0.44 9.42
N HIS A 327 -14.58 -1.68 9.93
CA HIS A 327 -13.36 -2.42 10.29
C HIS A 327 -12.52 -2.84 9.07
N SER A 328 -13.16 -3.23 7.98
CA SER A 328 -12.51 -4.03 6.94
C SER A 328 -11.69 -3.22 5.91
N LEU A 329 -11.77 -1.89 5.85
CA LEU A 329 -10.94 -1.11 4.90
C LEU A 329 -9.56 -0.73 5.45
N LEU A 330 -9.47 -0.31 6.72
CA LEU A 330 -8.21 0.08 7.36
C LEU A 330 -7.45 -1.13 7.93
N HIS A 331 -8.15 -2.17 8.40
CA HIS A 331 -7.55 -3.38 8.95
C HIS A 331 -6.53 -4.04 8.00
N HIS A 332 -6.93 -4.28 6.75
CA HIS A 332 -6.04 -4.95 5.81
C HIS A 332 -4.84 -4.08 5.43
N ALA A 333 -4.94 -2.75 5.50
CA ALA A 333 -3.85 -1.84 5.22
C ALA A 333 -2.74 -1.93 6.29
N ASP A 334 -3.13 -2.06 7.56
CA ASP A 334 -2.21 -2.22 8.69
C ASP A 334 -1.52 -3.60 8.70
N LEU A 335 -2.25 -4.66 8.32
CA LEU A 335 -1.69 -6.01 8.21
C LEU A 335 -0.46 -6.08 7.29
N PHE A 336 -0.46 -5.35 6.17
CA PHE A 336 0.72 -5.31 5.29
C PHE A 336 1.91 -4.61 5.94
N HIS A 337 1.66 -3.55 6.70
CA HIS A 337 2.72 -2.86 7.44
C HIS A 337 3.30 -3.73 8.56
N LEU A 338 2.46 -4.49 9.28
CA LEU A 338 2.90 -5.48 10.26
C LEU A 338 3.69 -6.61 9.60
N ALA A 339 3.19 -7.13 8.46
CA ALA A 339 3.89 -8.14 7.68
C ALA A 339 5.27 -7.64 7.23
N GLU A 340 5.40 -6.39 6.76
CA GLU A 340 6.69 -5.81 6.39
C GLU A 340 7.66 -5.73 7.57
N ARG A 341 7.20 -5.21 8.71
CA ARG A 341 8.04 -5.08 9.92
C ARG A 341 8.50 -6.43 10.45
N LEU A 342 7.65 -7.46 10.35
CA LEU A 342 7.99 -8.81 10.79
C LEU A 342 8.90 -9.52 9.77
N LEU A 343 8.54 -9.48 8.49
CA LEU A 343 9.15 -10.33 7.47
C LEU A 343 10.41 -9.73 6.85
N LEU A 344 10.50 -8.42 6.65
CA LEU A 344 11.67 -7.83 5.97
C LEU A 344 13.00 -8.13 6.66
N PRO A 345 13.13 -8.03 8.00
CA PRO A 345 14.35 -8.44 8.70
C PRO A 345 14.71 -9.91 8.43
N ILE A 346 13.69 -10.79 8.37
CA ILE A 346 13.87 -12.22 8.10
C ILE A 346 14.37 -12.47 6.67
N PHE A 347 13.76 -11.84 5.68
CA PHE A 347 14.20 -11.95 4.29
C PHE A 347 15.62 -11.41 4.10
N CYS A 348 15.93 -10.24 4.65
CA CYS A 348 17.28 -9.65 4.59
C CYS A 348 18.34 -10.58 5.18
N HIS A 349 18.06 -11.19 6.34
CA HIS A 349 18.98 -12.15 6.95
C HIS A 349 19.23 -13.37 6.05
N TYR A 350 18.15 -13.96 5.52
CA TYR A 350 18.22 -15.13 4.65
C TYR A 350 19.03 -14.87 3.37
N GLU A 351 18.84 -13.70 2.75
CA GLU A 351 19.62 -13.32 1.56
C GLU A 351 21.09 -13.08 1.90
N LEU A 352 21.37 -12.27 2.92
CA LEU A 352 22.74 -11.84 3.23
C LEU A 352 23.60 -12.95 3.84
N LYS A 353 23.01 -13.86 4.62
CA LYS A 353 23.75 -14.89 5.38
C LYS A 353 23.63 -16.28 4.77
N LEU A 354 22.43 -16.64 4.32
CA LEU A 354 22.13 -18.00 3.83
C LEU A 354 22.09 -18.08 2.30
N ASN A 355 22.24 -16.95 1.60
CA ASN A 355 22.22 -16.84 0.14
C ASN A 355 21.02 -17.56 -0.51
N ARG A 356 19.85 -17.43 0.12
CA ARG A 356 18.58 -18.00 -0.34
C ARG A 356 17.42 -17.14 0.14
N CYS A 357 16.26 -17.28 -0.51
CA CYS A 357 15.06 -16.59 -0.06
C CYS A 357 14.42 -17.30 1.16
N PHE A 358 13.82 -16.54 2.08
CA PHE A 358 13.09 -17.12 3.22
C PHE A 358 11.81 -17.84 2.78
N LEU A 359 10.96 -17.16 2.01
CA LEU A 359 9.81 -17.75 1.33
C LEU A 359 10.04 -17.71 -0.18
N ALA A 360 9.73 -18.80 -0.87
CA ALA A 360 9.68 -18.78 -2.32
C ALA A 360 8.64 -17.74 -2.81
N PRO A 361 8.79 -17.15 -4.00
CA PRO A 361 7.86 -16.15 -4.53
C PRO A 361 6.38 -16.57 -4.48
N VAL A 362 6.09 -17.84 -4.79
CA VAL A 362 4.73 -18.41 -4.68
C VAL A 362 4.25 -18.49 -3.23
N GLU A 363 5.11 -18.86 -2.29
CA GLU A 363 4.76 -18.95 -0.87
C GLU A 363 4.46 -17.56 -0.28
N LEU A 364 5.29 -16.57 -0.61
CA LEU A 364 5.04 -15.18 -0.24
C LEU A 364 3.76 -14.65 -0.89
N PHE A 365 3.51 -14.96 -2.16
CA PHE A 365 2.28 -14.61 -2.85
C PHE A 365 1.04 -15.16 -2.13
N ILE A 366 1.08 -16.42 -1.68
CA ILE A 366 -0.01 -17.04 -0.91
C ILE A 366 -0.23 -16.31 0.41
N LEU A 367 0.85 -16.02 1.17
CA LEU A 367 0.75 -15.32 2.44
C LEU A 367 0.18 -13.90 2.28
N LEU A 368 0.71 -13.12 1.33
CA LEU A 368 0.22 -11.76 1.06
C LEU A 368 -1.23 -11.77 0.54
N GLY A 369 -1.57 -12.72 -0.34
CA GLY A 369 -2.94 -12.93 -0.79
C GLY A 369 -3.89 -13.31 0.35
N ALA A 370 -3.44 -14.13 1.30
CA ALA A 370 -4.24 -14.56 2.44
C ALA A 370 -4.43 -13.43 3.46
N LEU A 371 -3.38 -12.64 3.74
CA LEU A 371 -3.49 -11.40 4.52
C LEU A 371 -4.55 -10.48 3.91
N HIS A 372 -4.63 -10.42 2.58
CA HIS A 372 -5.68 -9.67 1.90
C HIS A 372 -7.06 -10.33 2.04
N LEU A 373 -7.20 -11.64 1.80
CA LEU A 373 -8.51 -12.26 1.56
C LEU A 373 -9.12 -13.04 2.74
N HIS A 374 -8.41 -13.25 3.85
CA HIS A 374 -8.84 -14.17 4.91
C HIS A 374 -10.23 -13.82 5.50
N ASP A 375 -10.57 -12.53 5.57
CA ASP A 375 -11.83 -12.02 6.13
C ASP A 375 -12.91 -11.71 5.07
N CYS A 376 -12.69 -12.08 3.81
CA CYS A 376 -13.66 -11.80 2.74
C CYS A 376 -15.00 -12.56 2.91
N GLY A 377 -15.12 -13.50 3.86
CA GLY A 377 -16.37 -14.18 4.17
C GLY A 377 -17.42 -13.33 4.91
N HIS A 378 -17.02 -12.22 5.54
CA HIS A 378 -17.90 -11.39 6.36
C HIS A 378 -19.08 -10.76 5.60
N VAL A 379 -18.97 -10.62 4.27
CA VAL A 379 -20.03 -10.03 3.44
C VAL A 379 -21.14 -11.03 3.06
N LEU A 380 -20.92 -12.33 3.26
CA LEU A 380 -21.89 -13.37 2.92
C LEU A 380 -22.91 -13.53 4.04
N GLY A 381 -24.16 -13.09 3.80
CA GLY A 381 -25.26 -13.27 4.74
C GLY A 381 -26.26 -14.35 4.33
N THR A 382 -25.99 -15.03 3.23
CA THR A 382 -26.79 -16.13 2.71
C THR A 382 -25.86 -17.08 1.98
N ILE A 383 -26.10 -18.37 2.11
CA ILE A 383 -25.33 -19.42 1.46
C ILE A 383 -26.27 -20.45 0.87
N ASP A 384 -25.99 -20.90 -0.35
CA ASP A 384 -26.76 -21.97 -0.99
C ASP A 384 -26.08 -23.31 -0.74
N LEU A 385 -26.73 -24.22 -0.01
CA LEU A 385 -26.25 -25.57 0.27
C LEU A 385 -27.28 -26.58 -0.23
N ASP A 386 -26.85 -27.55 -1.04
CA ASP A 386 -27.72 -28.61 -1.60
C ASP A 386 -28.98 -28.08 -2.33
N GLY A 387 -28.90 -26.88 -2.92
CA GLY A 387 -30.03 -26.23 -3.59
C GLY A 387 -30.99 -25.49 -2.65
N GLU A 388 -30.71 -25.44 -1.34
CA GLU A 388 -31.44 -24.62 -0.37
C GLU A 388 -30.65 -23.37 0.01
N SER A 389 -31.30 -22.20 -0.07
CA SER A 389 -30.70 -20.92 0.33
C SER A 389 -30.92 -20.67 1.82
N ILE A 390 -29.83 -20.65 2.60
CA ILE A 390 -29.85 -20.49 4.05
C ILE A 390 -29.37 -19.09 4.41
N ARG A 391 -30.26 -18.31 5.02
CA ARG A 391 -29.91 -16.99 5.58
C ARG A 391 -29.21 -17.14 6.93
N LEU A 392 -28.12 -16.39 7.11
CA LEU A 392 -27.24 -16.49 8.28
C LEU A 392 -27.53 -15.39 9.31
N PHE A 393 -27.50 -15.75 10.59
CA PHE A 393 -27.46 -14.83 11.71
C PHE A 393 -26.07 -14.19 11.84
N PRO A 394 -25.98 -12.99 12.44
CA PRO A 394 -24.71 -12.31 12.60
C PRO A 394 -23.60 -13.14 13.26
N THR A 395 -23.95 -13.87 14.34
CA THR A 395 -22.99 -14.73 15.04
C THR A 395 -22.53 -15.91 14.20
N GLU A 396 -23.38 -16.40 13.29
CA GLU A 396 -23.04 -17.49 12.36
C GLU A 396 -22.05 -16.99 11.29
N ILE A 397 -22.28 -15.78 10.73
CA ILE A 397 -21.36 -15.15 9.77
C ILE A 397 -19.98 -14.97 10.41
N ARG A 398 -19.92 -14.41 11.62
CA ARG A 398 -18.67 -14.24 12.36
C ARG A 398 -18.02 -15.58 12.73
N ASP A 399 -18.76 -16.56 13.25
CA ASP A 399 -18.14 -17.80 13.70
C ASP A 399 -17.57 -18.62 12.53
N HIS A 400 -18.07 -18.42 11.30
CA HIS A 400 -17.74 -19.20 10.12
C HIS A 400 -17.14 -18.40 8.94
N HIS A 401 -16.76 -17.13 9.11
CA HIS A 401 -16.28 -16.28 8.00
C HIS A 401 -15.11 -16.87 7.21
N HIS A 402 -14.16 -17.52 7.87
CA HIS A 402 -13.06 -18.26 7.22
C HIS A 402 -13.57 -19.35 6.25
N VAL A 403 -14.63 -20.09 6.62
CA VAL A 403 -15.29 -21.06 5.74
C VAL A 403 -16.06 -20.36 4.63
N LEU A 404 -16.81 -19.32 4.97
CA LEU A 404 -17.57 -18.52 4.00
C LEU A 404 -16.66 -17.87 2.96
N GLY A 405 -15.49 -17.37 3.37
CA GLY A 405 -14.47 -16.80 2.49
C GLY A 405 -13.86 -17.85 1.58
N PHE A 406 -13.54 -19.03 2.12
CA PHE A 406 -13.10 -20.17 1.31
C PHE A 406 -14.12 -20.50 0.22
N LEU A 407 -15.38 -20.74 0.59
CA LEU A 407 -16.46 -21.07 -0.34
C LEU A 407 -16.74 -19.94 -1.35
N ARG A 408 -16.66 -18.67 -0.93
CA ARG A 408 -16.80 -17.50 -1.80
C ARG A 408 -15.77 -17.50 -2.94
N LEU A 409 -14.55 -17.93 -2.63
CA LEU A 409 -13.41 -17.90 -3.55
C LEU A 409 -13.29 -19.17 -4.40
N THR A 410 -13.60 -20.35 -3.85
CA THR A 410 -13.46 -21.63 -4.55
C THR A 410 -14.74 -22.10 -5.24
N GLU A 411 -15.91 -21.71 -4.75
CA GLU A 411 -17.23 -22.08 -5.28
C GLU A 411 -18.10 -20.85 -5.63
N PRO A 412 -17.58 -19.90 -6.43
CA PRO A 412 -18.21 -18.60 -6.69
C PRO A 412 -19.56 -18.71 -7.41
N GLU A 413 -19.78 -19.76 -8.21
CA GLU A 413 -21.05 -19.98 -8.91
C GLU A 413 -22.17 -20.44 -7.97
N ARG A 414 -21.83 -20.93 -6.76
CA ARG A 414 -22.79 -21.44 -5.76
C ARG A 414 -23.07 -20.45 -4.64
N HIS A 415 -22.07 -19.70 -4.18
CA HIS A 415 -22.19 -18.93 -2.92
C HIS A 415 -22.16 -17.40 -3.11
N GLY A 416 -22.48 -16.93 -4.31
CA GLY A 416 -22.92 -15.56 -4.56
C GLY A 416 -22.19 -14.82 -5.68
N GLY A 417 -22.90 -13.88 -6.31
CA GLY A 417 -22.38 -13.11 -7.44
C GLY A 417 -21.13 -12.27 -7.14
N SER A 418 -20.83 -11.97 -5.87
CA SER A 418 -19.63 -11.22 -5.51
C SER A 418 -18.34 -12.03 -5.68
N GLY A 419 -18.35 -13.35 -5.44
CA GLY A 419 -17.20 -14.23 -5.71
C GLY A 419 -16.88 -14.32 -7.20
N LYS A 420 -17.93 -14.45 -8.02
CA LYS A 420 -17.81 -14.46 -9.49
C LYS A 420 -17.21 -13.17 -10.03
N ILE A 421 -17.68 -12.02 -9.55
CA ILE A 421 -17.15 -10.70 -9.95
C ILE A 421 -15.66 -10.57 -9.60
N ILE A 422 -15.19 -11.13 -8.48
CA ILE A 422 -13.77 -11.13 -8.10
C ILE A 422 -12.94 -11.81 -9.19
N LEU A 423 -13.30 -13.05 -9.56
CA LEU A 423 -12.58 -13.80 -10.59
C LEU A 423 -12.67 -13.15 -11.96
N GLU A 424 -13.84 -12.64 -12.35
CA GLU A 424 -14.03 -11.92 -13.61
C GLU A 424 -13.14 -10.67 -13.68
N LYS A 425 -13.00 -9.92 -12.58
CA LYS A 425 -12.17 -8.72 -12.52
C LYS A 425 -10.68 -9.04 -12.51
N LEU A 426 -10.26 -10.09 -11.80
CA LEU A 426 -8.88 -10.58 -11.85
C LEU A 426 -8.54 -11.04 -13.27
N HIS A 427 -9.40 -11.84 -13.90
CA HIS A 427 -9.21 -12.28 -15.29
C HIS A 427 -9.18 -11.10 -16.26
N GLN A 428 -10.08 -10.12 -16.14
CA GLN A 428 -10.05 -8.91 -16.96
C GLN A 428 -8.69 -8.19 -16.89
N LYS A 429 -8.07 -8.13 -15.71
CA LYS A 429 -6.79 -7.45 -15.47
C LYS A 429 -5.55 -8.26 -15.84
N LEU A 430 -5.68 -9.58 -15.89
CA LEU A 430 -4.56 -10.51 -16.01
C LEU A 430 -4.64 -11.42 -17.24
N HIS A 431 -5.64 -11.26 -18.11
CA HIS A 431 -5.86 -12.10 -19.29
C HIS A 431 -4.66 -12.15 -20.26
N ASP A 432 -3.75 -11.18 -20.20
CA ASP A 432 -2.52 -11.16 -20.99
C ASP A 432 -1.39 -12.02 -20.39
N VAL A 433 -1.53 -12.48 -19.15
CA VAL A 433 -0.53 -13.25 -18.38
C VAL A 433 -1.04 -14.62 -17.95
N PHE A 434 -2.29 -14.69 -17.49
CA PHE A 434 -2.89 -15.88 -16.92
C PHE A 434 -4.26 -16.15 -17.55
N ASP A 435 -4.52 -17.41 -17.86
CA ASP A 435 -5.87 -17.87 -18.16
C ASP A 435 -6.71 -18.01 -16.88
N LEU A 436 -8.03 -18.15 -17.05
CA LEU A 436 -8.96 -18.23 -15.93
C LEU A 436 -8.70 -19.43 -15.00
N GLU A 437 -8.28 -20.57 -15.54
CA GLU A 437 -8.02 -21.77 -14.74
C GLU A 437 -6.76 -21.60 -13.88
N THR A 438 -5.73 -20.95 -14.41
CA THR A 438 -4.52 -20.59 -13.65
C THR A 438 -4.85 -19.59 -12.55
N ILE A 439 -5.73 -18.61 -12.81
CA ILE A 439 -6.20 -17.67 -11.78
C ILE A 439 -6.91 -18.41 -10.65
N LYS A 440 -7.81 -19.36 -10.95
CA LYS A 440 -8.46 -20.18 -9.93
C LYS A 440 -7.45 -21.01 -9.12
N ALA A 441 -6.50 -21.65 -9.80
CA ALA A 441 -5.46 -22.45 -9.17
C ALA A 441 -4.51 -21.63 -8.26
N LEU A 442 -4.37 -20.33 -8.52
CA LEU A 442 -3.61 -19.40 -7.65
C LEU A 442 -4.45 -18.88 -6.47
N VAL A 443 -5.77 -18.71 -6.66
CA VAL A 443 -6.69 -18.25 -5.60
C VAL A 443 -7.00 -19.35 -4.59
N GLU A 444 -7.07 -20.62 -5.00
CA GLU A 444 -7.41 -21.73 -4.10
C GLU A 444 -6.43 -21.89 -2.92
N PRO A 445 -5.09 -21.85 -3.10
CA PRO A 445 -4.13 -21.87 -2.00
C PRO A 445 -4.28 -20.68 -1.03
N ILE A 446 -4.59 -19.49 -1.56
CA ILE A 446 -4.86 -18.30 -0.75
C ILE A 446 -6.12 -18.52 0.11
N ALA A 447 -7.19 -19.02 -0.52
CA ALA A 447 -8.43 -19.34 0.17
C ALA A 447 -8.21 -20.43 1.23
N ALA A 448 -7.38 -21.43 0.94
CA ALA A 448 -7.02 -22.48 1.90
C ALA A 448 -6.21 -21.92 3.08
N ALA A 449 -5.22 -21.04 2.86
CA ALA A 449 -4.53 -20.37 3.96
C ALA A 449 -5.49 -19.55 4.82
N GLY A 450 -6.40 -18.80 4.18
CA GLY A 450 -7.47 -18.05 4.86
C GLY A 450 -8.45 -18.95 5.64
N LEU A 451 -8.75 -20.16 5.16
CA LEU A 451 -9.59 -21.12 5.87
C LEU A 451 -9.01 -21.49 7.24
N TYR A 452 -7.69 -21.66 7.31
CA TYR A 452 -6.99 -22.09 8.54
C TYR A 452 -6.49 -20.93 9.40
N HIS A 453 -6.78 -19.65 9.08
CA HIS A 453 -6.30 -18.54 9.91
C HIS A 453 -6.94 -18.54 11.33
N ARG A 454 -8.11 -19.13 11.52
CA ARG A 454 -8.76 -19.23 12.85
C ARG A 454 -8.23 -20.40 13.66
N LYS A 455 -7.98 -20.18 14.96
CA LYS A 455 -7.53 -21.22 15.93
C LYS A 455 -8.38 -22.50 15.95
N LYS A 456 -9.68 -22.41 15.66
CA LYS A 456 -10.58 -23.59 15.63
C LYS A 456 -10.21 -24.59 14.53
N MET A 457 -9.38 -24.20 13.56
CA MET A 457 -8.95 -25.02 12.44
C MET A 457 -7.51 -25.49 12.68
N ASN A 458 -7.30 -26.69 13.23
CA ASN A 458 -5.96 -27.12 13.63
C ASN A 458 -5.01 -27.33 12.44
N LEU A 459 -3.71 -27.03 12.61
CA LEU A 459 -2.70 -27.35 11.59
C LEU A 459 -2.43 -28.86 11.53
N SER A 460 -2.28 -29.54 12.67
CA SER A 460 -1.98 -30.98 12.75
C SER A 460 -3.02 -31.80 13.51
N GLY A 461 -2.86 -33.13 13.46
CA GLY A 461 -3.61 -34.07 14.29
C GLY A 461 -4.72 -34.81 13.53
N MET A 462 -5.44 -35.68 14.25
CA MET A 462 -6.55 -36.45 13.67
C MET A 462 -7.58 -35.52 13.01
N SER A 463 -8.12 -35.94 11.87
CA SER A 463 -9.22 -35.27 11.19
C SER A 463 -10.42 -35.18 12.14
N PHE A 464 -10.55 -34.06 12.83
CA PHE A 464 -11.77 -33.73 13.56
C PHE A 464 -12.76 -33.14 12.56
N THR A 465 -14.05 -33.36 12.80
CA THR A 465 -15.09 -32.77 11.97
C THR A 465 -15.34 -31.38 12.50
N TYR A 466 -14.96 -30.35 11.76
CA TYR A 466 -15.46 -29.00 12.02
C TYR A 466 -16.95 -28.97 11.65
N PRO A 467 -17.87 -28.78 12.61
CA PRO A 467 -19.29 -28.72 12.31
C PRO A 467 -19.61 -27.38 11.61
N PHE A 468 -20.15 -27.47 10.39
CA PHE A 468 -20.70 -26.35 9.65
C PHE A 468 -22.19 -26.61 9.40
N PHE A 469 -23.06 -25.85 10.06
CA PHE A 469 -24.52 -25.84 9.89
C PHE A 469 -25.24 -27.20 10.00
N THR A 470 -24.73 -28.16 10.78
CA THR A 470 -25.35 -29.49 11.03
C THR A 470 -25.52 -30.41 9.80
N ARG A 471 -24.99 -30.08 8.62
CA ARG A 471 -25.04 -30.96 7.43
C ARG A 471 -23.63 -31.44 7.06
N LYS A 472 -23.55 -32.66 6.54
CA LYS A 472 -22.31 -33.27 6.03
C LYS A 472 -21.88 -32.56 4.74
N GLU A 473 -21.30 -31.37 4.85
CA GLU A 473 -20.22 -30.85 4.01
C GLU A 473 -19.99 -29.35 4.27
N PRO A 474 -18.74 -28.87 4.11
CA PRO A 474 -17.55 -29.67 3.81
C PRO A 474 -17.01 -30.31 5.10
N TYR A 475 -16.60 -31.57 5.03
CA TYR A 475 -15.75 -32.15 6.09
C TYR A 475 -14.42 -31.38 6.10
N LEU A 476 -14.29 -30.41 7.00
CA LEU A 476 -13.08 -29.63 7.16
C LEU A 476 -12.24 -30.26 8.28
N GLY A 477 -11.23 -31.04 7.89
CA GLY A 477 -10.22 -31.61 8.79
C GLY A 477 -9.04 -30.66 9.05
N SER A 478 -8.01 -31.15 9.77
CA SER A 478 -6.76 -30.43 9.97
C SER A 478 -6.07 -30.08 8.64
N LEU A 479 -5.18 -29.09 8.64
CA LEU A 479 -4.39 -28.75 7.45
C LEU A 479 -3.59 -29.98 6.98
N GLU A 480 -2.99 -30.72 7.91
CA GLU A 480 -2.31 -31.99 7.66
C GLU A 480 -3.21 -33.01 6.95
N ALA A 481 -4.46 -33.17 7.41
CA ALA A 481 -5.42 -34.07 6.78
C ALA A 481 -5.80 -33.62 5.36
N ARG A 482 -5.94 -32.30 5.13
CA ARG A 482 -6.21 -31.72 3.81
C ARG A 482 -5.03 -31.89 2.86
N MET A 483 -3.80 -31.82 3.38
CA MET A 483 -2.56 -31.91 2.62
C MET A 483 -2.02 -33.34 2.48
N LYS A 484 -2.84 -34.37 2.73
CA LYS A 484 -2.50 -35.77 2.40
C LYS A 484 -2.11 -35.95 0.92
N SER A 485 -2.60 -35.07 0.05
CA SER A 485 -2.03 -34.83 -1.28
C SER A 485 -1.42 -33.42 -1.28
N PRO A 486 -0.20 -33.24 -1.81
CA PRO A 486 0.44 -31.93 -1.85
C PRO A 486 -0.43 -30.94 -2.62
N MET A 487 -0.49 -29.71 -2.13
CA MET A 487 -1.18 -28.63 -2.83
C MET A 487 -0.33 -28.21 -4.01
N MET A 488 -0.92 -28.26 -5.21
CA MET A 488 -0.21 -27.88 -6.44
C MET A 488 -0.41 -26.40 -6.71
N VAL A 489 0.69 -25.66 -6.86
CA VAL A 489 0.66 -24.23 -7.18
C VAL A 489 1.61 -23.97 -8.34
N MET A 490 1.06 -23.56 -9.49
CA MET A 490 1.83 -23.34 -10.72
C MET A 490 2.70 -24.57 -11.11
N GLY A 491 2.19 -25.78 -10.88
CA GLY A 491 2.90 -27.03 -11.17
C GLY A 491 3.95 -27.45 -10.14
N ASN A 492 4.15 -26.69 -9.05
CA ASN A 492 5.04 -27.04 -7.94
C ASN A 492 4.25 -27.56 -6.74
N GLU A 493 4.82 -28.51 -6.00
CA GLU A 493 4.26 -28.99 -4.74
C GLU A 493 4.56 -28.00 -3.60
N LEU A 494 3.52 -27.58 -2.87
CA LEU A 494 3.66 -26.89 -1.59
C LEU A 494 3.58 -27.92 -0.46
N PRO A 495 4.70 -28.23 0.22
CA PRO A 495 4.71 -29.24 1.28
C PRO A 495 4.02 -28.74 2.56
N TYR A 496 3.55 -29.69 3.38
CA TYR A 496 2.80 -29.40 4.61
C TYR A 496 3.51 -28.41 5.55
N ASP A 497 4.79 -28.64 5.89
CA ASP A 497 5.53 -27.77 6.80
C ASP A 497 5.56 -26.31 6.33
N ARG A 498 5.60 -26.09 5.01
CA ARG A 498 5.62 -24.75 4.43
C ARG A 498 4.23 -24.12 4.46
N ALA A 499 3.19 -24.84 4.07
CA ALA A 499 1.81 -24.34 4.20
C ALA A 499 1.45 -24.03 5.66
N ALA A 500 1.84 -24.90 6.60
CA ALA A 500 1.65 -24.69 8.04
C ALA A 500 2.40 -23.45 8.53
N LEU A 501 3.63 -23.21 8.04
CA LEU A 501 4.37 -21.97 8.31
C LEU A 501 3.62 -20.73 7.79
N LEU A 502 3.07 -20.75 6.57
CA LEU A 502 2.31 -19.62 6.01
C LEU A 502 1.08 -19.31 6.86
N VAL A 503 0.32 -20.33 7.28
CA VAL A 503 -0.85 -20.14 8.15
C VAL A 503 -0.41 -19.64 9.54
N ALA A 504 0.70 -20.13 10.07
CA ALA A 504 1.23 -19.64 11.34
C ALA A 504 1.65 -18.17 11.27
N LEU A 505 2.35 -17.76 10.19
CA LEU A 505 2.71 -16.36 9.96
C LEU A 505 1.46 -15.48 9.78
N LEU A 506 0.45 -15.95 9.03
CA LEU A 506 -0.83 -15.25 8.89
C LEU A 506 -1.49 -15.03 10.25
N ARG A 507 -1.57 -16.07 11.09
CA ARG A 507 -2.12 -16.00 12.45
C ARG A 507 -1.38 -15.02 13.34
N ILE A 508 -0.04 -15.02 13.27
CA ILE A 508 0.78 -14.10 14.07
C ILE A 508 0.54 -12.66 13.60
N ILE A 509 0.59 -12.41 12.29
CA ILE A 509 0.41 -11.05 11.75
C ILE A 509 -1.00 -10.53 12.03
N ASP A 510 -2.03 -11.37 11.84
CA ASP A 510 -3.42 -11.06 12.15
C ASP A 510 -3.65 -10.83 13.67
N GLY A 511 -3.01 -11.64 14.51
CA GLY A 511 -3.05 -11.48 15.97
C GLY A 511 -2.36 -10.21 16.49
N LEU A 512 -1.29 -9.77 15.80
CA LEU A 512 -0.59 -8.51 16.09
C LEU A 512 -1.37 -7.28 15.63
N ASP A 513 -2.44 -7.47 14.84
CA ASP A 513 -3.22 -6.36 14.35
C ASP A 513 -4.02 -5.68 15.46
N GLU A 514 -3.61 -4.45 15.71
CA GLU A 514 -4.12 -3.63 16.79
C GLU A 514 -5.22 -2.72 16.25
N GLN A 515 -6.48 -3.10 16.42
CA GLN A 515 -7.64 -2.24 16.11
C GLN A 515 -7.58 -0.84 16.76
N ALA A 516 -6.73 -0.62 17.78
CA ALA A 516 -6.53 0.66 18.44
C ALA A 516 -5.77 1.69 17.59
N SER A 517 -4.80 1.26 16.78
CA SER A 517 -4.10 2.17 15.87
C SER A 517 -5.02 2.73 14.78
N ARG A 518 -6.21 2.13 14.62
CA ARG A 518 -7.28 2.56 13.71
C ARG A 518 -8.35 3.42 14.36
N THR A 519 -8.50 3.33 15.68
CA THR A 519 -9.36 4.26 16.39
C THR A 519 -8.63 5.59 16.39
N GLY A 520 -9.12 6.58 15.61
CA GLY A 520 -8.46 7.87 15.51
C GLY A 520 -8.40 8.61 16.85
N GLY A 521 -8.22 9.93 16.82
CA GLY A 521 -8.16 10.71 18.05
C GLY A 521 -9.38 10.51 18.97
N PRO A 522 -9.30 10.91 20.25
CA PRO A 522 -10.40 10.75 21.23
C PRO A 522 -11.77 11.21 20.73
N ASP A 523 -11.81 12.24 19.88
CA ASP A 523 -13.03 12.75 19.24
C ASP A 523 -13.62 11.77 18.22
N GLU A 524 -12.82 11.16 17.35
CA GLU A 524 -13.30 10.20 16.34
C GLU A 524 -13.91 8.97 17.00
N ILE A 525 -13.25 8.48 18.06
CA ILE A 525 -13.77 7.41 18.91
C ILE A 525 -15.12 7.81 19.51
N ALA A 526 -15.22 9.02 20.06
CA ALA A 526 -16.46 9.51 20.65
C ALA A 526 -17.61 9.56 19.63
N PHE A 527 -17.35 10.05 18.41
CA PHE A 527 -18.33 10.07 17.33
C PHE A 527 -18.74 8.65 16.94
N HIS A 528 -17.78 7.72 16.79
CA HIS A 528 -18.07 6.34 16.44
C HIS A 528 -18.90 5.63 17.53
N LEU A 529 -18.54 5.79 18.81
CA LEU A 529 -19.30 5.24 19.94
C LEU A 529 -20.74 5.79 20.01
N ALA A 530 -20.93 7.08 19.71
CA ALA A 530 -22.25 7.71 19.66
C ALA A 530 -23.08 7.22 18.46
N GLN A 531 -22.44 6.98 17.31
CA GLN A 531 -23.09 6.38 16.15
C GLN A 531 -23.53 4.94 16.45
N LEU A 532 -22.64 4.10 17.00
CA LEU A 532 -22.95 2.74 17.42
C LEU A 532 -24.12 2.70 18.41
N GLU A 533 -24.19 3.66 19.33
CA GLU A 533 -25.34 3.79 20.23
C GLU A 533 -26.65 4.09 19.52
N THR A 534 -26.61 5.03 18.58
CA THR A 534 -27.80 5.41 17.80
C THR A 534 -28.30 4.23 17.00
N GLU A 535 -27.40 3.54 16.30
CA GLU A 535 -27.72 2.36 15.51
C GLU A 535 -28.20 1.18 16.38
N ALA A 536 -27.60 0.99 17.56
CA ALA A 536 -28.05 -0.02 18.51
C ALA A 536 -29.49 0.24 18.99
N ARG A 537 -29.82 1.51 19.27
CA ARG A 537 -31.19 1.94 19.65
C ARG A 537 -32.19 1.74 18.50
N GLU A 538 -31.79 1.98 17.26
CA GLU A 538 -32.64 1.74 16.09
C GLU A 538 -32.97 0.26 15.89
N GLU A 539 -31.96 -0.62 15.95
CA GLU A 539 -32.18 -2.07 15.86
C GLU A 539 -33.00 -2.59 17.06
N SER A 540 -32.80 -2.01 18.26
CA SER A 540 -33.62 -2.31 19.44
C SER A 540 -35.09 -1.93 19.22
N ARG A 541 -35.37 -0.73 18.71
CA ARG A 541 -36.73 -0.27 18.38
C ARG A 541 -37.36 -1.14 17.29
N ARG A 542 -36.60 -1.59 16.30
CA ARG A 542 -37.09 -2.52 15.26
C ARG A 542 -37.52 -3.85 15.89
N ALA A 543 -36.69 -4.43 16.75
CA ALA A 543 -37.03 -5.67 17.45
C ALA A 543 -38.26 -5.48 18.36
N GLU A 544 -38.31 -4.41 19.15
CA GLU A 544 -39.44 -4.15 20.06
C GLU A 544 -40.73 -3.83 19.31
N GLY A 545 -40.65 -3.12 18.19
CA GLY A 545 -41.79 -2.85 17.31
C GLY A 545 -42.38 -4.14 16.73
N LEU A 546 -41.54 -5.05 16.24
CA LEU A 546 -41.96 -6.38 15.76
C LEU A 546 -42.62 -7.18 16.90
N LYS A 547 -41.99 -7.22 18.07
CA LYS A 547 -42.52 -7.93 19.24
C LYS A 547 -43.87 -7.37 19.66
N THR A 548 -44.00 -6.04 19.77
CA THR A 548 -45.24 -5.37 20.18
C THR A 548 -46.37 -5.62 19.18
N ALA A 549 -46.10 -5.47 17.88
CA ALA A 549 -47.10 -5.66 16.84
C ALA A 549 -47.65 -7.09 16.84
N LEU A 550 -46.76 -8.08 16.94
CA LEU A 550 -47.10 -9.49 16.79
C LEU A 550 -47.56 -10.15 18.10
N SER A 551 -47.18 -9.63 19.27
CA SER A 551 -47.60 -10.19 20.57
C SER A 551 -49.10 -10.07 20.84
N THR A 552 -49.83 -9.26 20.06
CA THR A 552 -51.29 -9.19 20.09
C THR A 552 -51.96 -10.46 19.53
N LEU A 553 -51.22 -11.26 18.76
CA LEU A 553 -51.69 -12.51 18.18
C LEU A 553 -51.52 -13.68 19.16
N LYS A 554 -52.52 -14.57 19.21
CA LYS A 554 -52.53 -15.72 20.12
C LYS A 554 -51.33 -16.63 19.86
N GLY A 555 -50.58 -16.94 20.91
CA GLY A 555 -49.41 -17.84 20.86
C GLY A 555 -48.07 -17.17 20.54
N TYR A 556 -48.07 -15.95 19.99
CA TYR A 556 -46.85 -15.24 19.60
C TYR A 556 -46.08 -14.70 20.81
N ARG A 557 -46.78 -14.21 21.83
CA ARG A 557 -46.14 -13.69 23.06
C ARG A 557 -45.24 -14.73 23.72
N ALA A 558 -45.75 -15.95 23.92
CA ALA A 558 -44.98 -17.04 24.53
C ALA A 558 -43.80 -17.48 23.64
N ALA A 559 -43.96 -17.42 22.31
CA ALA A 559 -42.88 -17.70 21.38
C ALA A 559 -41.78 -16.64 21.45
N PHE A 560 -42.11 -15.35 21.57
CA PHE A 560 -41.12 -14.28 21.77
C PHE A 560 -40.37 -14.46 23.09
N GLU A 561 -41.06 -14.77 24.18
CA GLU A 561 -40.42 -15.04 25.48
C GLU A 561 -39.43 -16.21 25.38
N ALA A 562 -39.79 -17.30 24.69
CA ALA A 562 -38.92 -18.45 24.47
C ALA A 562 -37.70 -18.11 23.57
N VAL A 563 -37.92 -17.40 22.46
CA VAL A 563 -36.85 -16.94 21.56
C VAL A 563 -35.91 -15.98 22.29
N GLU A 564 -36.44 -15.08 23.12
CA GLU A 564 -35.68 -14.13 23.92
C GLU A 564 -34.74 -14.86 24.88
N THR A 565 -35.20 -15.89 25.60
CA THR A 565 -34.33 -16.71 26.47
C THR A 565 -33.17 -17.34 25.70
N VAL A 566 -33.44 -17.90 24.52
CA VAL A 566 -32.42 -18.54 23.67
C VAL A 566 -31.44 -17.51 23.08
N LEU A 567 -31.91 -16.30 22.74
CA LEU A 567 -31.07 -15.18 22.31
C LEU A 567 -30.13 -14.71 23.43
N HIS A 568 -30.66 -14.49 24.64
CA HIS A 568 -29.85 -14.08 25.79
C HIS A 568 -28.81 -15.14 26.13
N GLN A 569 -29.15 -16.42 26.04
CA GLN A 569 -28.18 -17.49 26.17
C GLN A 569 -27.08 -17.42 25.11
N ARG A 570 -27.44 -17.27 23.84
CA ARG A 570 -26.45 -17.19 22.75
C ARG A 570 -25.51 -15.99 22.90
N ILE A 571 -26.06 -14.86 23.36
CA ILE A 571 -25.27 -13.68 23.69
C ILE A 571 -24.33 -13.96 24.88
N TYR A 572 -24.85 -14.57 25.96
CA TYR A 572 -24.07 -14.95 27.13
C TYR A 572 -22.90 -15.88 26.78
N ASP A 573 -23.15 -16.92 25.98
CA ASP A 573 -22.13 -17.87 25.53
C ASP A 573 -21.06 -17.20 24.67
N TYR A 574 -21.46 -16.22 23.87
CA TYR A 574 -20.52 -15.43 23.08
C TYR A 574 -19.54 -14.67 23.98
N PHE A 575 -19.99 -14.01 25.05
CA PHE A 575 -19.09 -13.32 25.99
C PHE A 575 -18.14 -14.26 26.70
N HIS A 576 -18.68 -15.36 27.22
CA HIS A 576 -17.89 -16.34 27.98
C HIS A 576 -16.87 -17.06 27.10
N LYS A 577 -17.10 -17.09 25.78
CA LYS A 577 -16.15 -17.65 24.81
C LYS A 577 -15.08 -16.65 24.38
N GLU A 578 -15.43 -15.37 24.25
CA GLU A 578 -14.52 -14.32 23.78
C GLU A 578 -13.66 -13.71 24.91
N GLY A 579 -13.84 -14.17 26.15
CA GLY A 579 -13.02 -13.80 27.29
C GLY A 579 -13.15 -12.35 27.77
N LYS A 580 -14.17 -11.64 27.28
CA LYS A 580 -14.36 -10.18 27.43
C LYS A 580 -15.40 -9.79 28.49
N GLY A 581 -15.66 -10.72 29.41
CA GLY A 581 -16.03 -10.51 30.82
C GLY A 581 -17.12 -9.51 31.26
N ARG A 582 -17.93 -8.91 30.39
CA ARG A 582 -19.05 -8.05 30.80
C ARG A 582 -20.37 -8.45 30.16
N THR A 583 -21.03 -9.46 30.71
CA THR A 583 -22.44 -9.71 30.43
C THR A 583 -23.31 -8.75 31.24
N ASP A 584 -24.26 -8.09 30.59
CA ASP A 584 -25.30 -7.32 31.27
C ASP A 584 -25.96 -8.24 32.33
N PRO A 585 -26.10 -7.82 33.61
CA PRO A 585 -26.77 -8.63 34.64
C PRO A 585 -28.16 -9.11 34.22
N VAL A 586 -28.83 -8.36 33.33
CA VAL A 586 -30.10 -8.76 32.71
C VAL A 586 -29.92 -9.98 31.79
N ILE A 587 -28.82 -10.04 31.03
CA ILE A 587 -28.48 -11.16 30.16
C ILE A 587 -28.13 -12.40 30.95
N GLU A 588 -27.30 -12.26 31.98
CA GLU A 588 -26.95 -13.39 32.86
C GLU A 588 -28.19 -13.99 33.53
N LYS A 589 -29.09 -13.13 34.03
CA LYS A 589 -30.32 -13.56 34.69
C LYS A 589 -31.32 -14.23 33.73
N LYS A 590 -31.31 -13.84 32.45
CA LYS A 590 -32.22 -14.35 31.41
C LYS A 590 -31.63 -15.50 30.59
N ALA A 591 -30.34 -15.79 30.73
CA ALA A 591 -29.70 -16.92 30.08
C ALA A 591 -30.31 -18.23 30.59
N SER A 592 -30.51 -19.18 29.67
CA SER A 592 -31.06 -20.51 29.99
C SER A 592 -30.15 -21.39 30.84
N GLY A 593 -28.86 -21.04 30.96
CA GLY A 593 -27.80 -21.84 31.58
C GLY A 593 -27.26 -22.97 30.68
N VAL A 594 -27.86 -23.23 29.52
CA VAL A 594 -27.42 -24.27 28.57
C VAL A 594 -26.54 -23.63 27.51
N ARG A 595 -25.29 -24.08 27.37
CA ARG A 595 -24.38 -23.56 26.34
C ARG A 595 -24.91 -23.85 24.92
N LEU A 596 -25.05 -22.80 24.11
CA LEU A 596 -25.52 -22.83 22.73
C LEU A 596 -24.43 -22.31 21.78
N ASP A 597 -23.88 -23.23 20.99
CA ASP A 597 -23.14 -22.87 19.78
C ASP A 597 -24.11 -22.38 18.68
N PRO A 598 -23.63 -21.89 17.52
CA PRO A 598 -24.53 -21.38 16.48
C PRO A 598 -25.58 -22.41 16.03
N GLU A 599 -25.16 -23.67 15.92
CA GLU A 599 -26.02 -24.79 15.50
C GLU A 599 -27.11 -25.09 16.55
N GLY A 600 -26.73 -25.20 17.81
CA GLY A 600 -27.63 -25.37 18.93
C GLY A 600 -28.62 -24.22 19.05
N PHE A 601 -28.16 -22.98 18.87
CA PHE A 601 -29.04 -21.80 18.83
C PHE A 601 -30.08 -21.91 17.71
N ARG A 602 -29.67 -22.24 16.48
CA ARG A 602 -30.59 -22.41 15.36
C ARG A 602 -31.56 -23.56 15.56
N ALA A 603 -31.09 -24.71 16.06
CA ALA A 603 -31.93 -25.86 16.36
C ALA A 603 -32.99 -25.52 17.42
N CYS A 604 -32.59 -24.86 18.50
CA CYS A 604 -33.53 -24.37 19.53
C CYS A 604 -34.52 -23.36 18.96
N PHE A 605 -34.04 -22.41 18.14
CA PHE A 605 -34.90 -21.44 17.47
C PHE A 605 -35.96 -22.14 16.60
N ASP A 606 -35.56 -23.06 15.73
CA ASP A 606 -36.46 -23.80 14.85
C ASP A 606 -37.44 -24.69 15.62
N GLN A 607 -36.99 -25.30 16.72
CA GLN A 607 -37.87 -26.06 17.64
C GLN A 607 -38.92 -25.17 18.30
N ILE A 608 -38.57 -23.95 18.72
CA ILE A 608 -39.53 -22.99 19.28
C ILE A 608 -40.57 -22.61 18.23
N ILE A 609 -40.14 -22.27 17.02
CA ILE A 609 -41.06 -21.95 15.91
C ILE A 609 -42.00 -23.12 15.62
N ALA A 610 -41.48 -24.35 15.59
CA ALA A 610 -42.29 -25.55 15.37
C ALA A 610 -43.28 -25.81 16.52
N ARG A 611 -42.82 -25.73 17.78
CA ARG A 611 -43.63 -25.98 18.98
C ARG A 611 -44.84 -25.04 19.09
N HIS A 612 -44.68 -23.80 18.64
CA HIS A 612 -45.74 -22.80 18.64
C HIS A 612 -46.57 -22.77 17.34
N CYS A 613 -46.28 -23.67 16.37
CA CYS A 613 -46.93 -23.73 15.06
C CYS A 613 -46.79 -22.42 14.24
N LEU A 614 -45.60 -21.80 14.27
CA LEU A 614 -45.34 -20.47 13.69
C LEU A 614 -44.50 -20.51 12.40
N GLN A 615 -44.55 -21.60 11.63
CA GLN A 615 -43.69 -21.78 10.45
C GLN A 615 -43.87 -20.66 9.42
N ASP A 616 -45.10 -20.21 9.17
CA ASP A 616 -45.39 -19.12 8.24
C ASP A 616 -44.86 -17.76 8.73
N ALA A 617 -44.68 -17.61 10.05
CA ALA A 617 -44.14 -16.40 10.68
C ALA A 617 -42.63 -16.52 11.00
N LYS A 618 -41.98 -17.64 10.64
CA LYS A 618 -40.54 -17.84 10.84
C LYS A 618 -39.70 -16.67 10.32
N PRO A 619 -39.97 -16.05 9.15
CA PRO A 619 -39.21 -14.89 8.69
C PRO A 619 -39.30 -13.69 9.64
N LEU A 620 -40.46 -13.44 10.26
CA LEU A 620 -40.65 -12.32 11.18
C LEU A 620 -39.92 -12.54 12.51
N PHE A 621 -39.95 -13.77 13.04
CA PHE A 621 -39.16 -14.13 14.22
C PHE A 621 -37.66 -14.12 13.92
N PHE A 622 -37.27 -14.48 12.70
CA PHE A 622 -35.89 -14.38 12.25
C PHE A 622 -35.43 -12.93 12.23
N GLU A 623 -36.23 -12.00 11.66
CA GLU A 623 -35.93 -10.56 11.70
C GLU A 623 -35.87 -10.00 13.12
N TYR A 624 -36.76 -10.45 14.00
CA TYR A 624 -36.69 -10.10 15.42
C TYR A 624 -35.36 -10.53 16.04
N ALA A 625 -35.01 -11.82 15.92
CA ALA A 625 -33.76 -12.37 16.44
C ALA A 625 -32.53 -11.67 15.83
N TYR A 626 -32.56 -11.41 14.53
CA TYR A 626 -31.50 -10.73 13.79
C TYR A 626 -31.30 -9.29 14.29
N ALA A 627 -32.39 -8.52 14.45
CA ALA A 627 -32.36 -7.16 14.97
C ALA A 627 -31.91 -7.12 16.44
N THR A 628 -32.36 -8.06 17.28
CA THR A 628 -31.91 -8.18 18.68
C THR A 628 -30.41 -8.46 18.77
N LEU A 629 -29.90 -9.42 18.00
CA LEU A 629 -28.46 -9.70 17.95
C LEU A 629 -27.68 -8.47 17.47
N ARG A 630 -28.12 -7.79 16.40
CA ARG A 630 -27.48 -6.57 15.90
C ARG A 630 -27.43 -5.46 16.93
N SER A 631 -28.57 -5.16 17.55
CA SER A 631 -28.66 -4.15 18.61
C SER A 631 -27.67 -4.46 19.74
N PHE A 632 -27.60 -5.75 20.11
CA PHE A 632 -26.70 -6.24 21.13
C PHE A 632 -25.23 -6.04 20.75
N PHE A 633 -24.79 -6.54 19.59
CA PHE A 633 -23.40 -6.45 19.15
C PHE A 633 -22.92 -5.01 18.89
N LYS A 634 -23.81 -4.12 18.45
CA LYS A 634 -23.51 -2.69 18.33
C LYS A 634 -23.28 -2.03 19.69
N SER A 635 -24.06 -2.42 20.69
CA SER A 635 -23.83 -1.99 22.08
C SER A 635 -22.54 -2.58 22.66
N PHE A 636 -22.25 -3.85 22.36
CA PHE A 636 -21.05 -4.54 22.83
C PHE A 636 -19.76 -3.90 22.33
N GLN A 637 -19.68 -3.51 21.05
CA GLN A 637 -18.51 -2.87 20.45
C GLN A 637 -17.97 -1.68 21.24
N LYS A 638 -18.82 -0.96 21.98
CA LYS A 638 -18.36 0.14 22.81
C LYS A 638 -17.25 -0.25 23.80
N ILE A 639 -17.28 -1.50 24.30
CA ILE A 639 -16.30 -2.03 25.25
C ILE A 639 -14.97 -2.37 24.54
N PRO A 640 -14.91 -3.19 23.47
CA PRO A 640 -13.69 -3.41 22.70
C PRO A 640 -13.01 -2.15 22.20
N TYR A 641 -13.76 -1.16 21.71
CA TYR A 641 -13.17 0.11 21.26
C TYR A 641 -12.52 0.88 22.43
N GLY A 642 -13.05 0.77 23.65
CA GLY A 642 -12.43 1.32 24.85
C GLY A 642 -11.20 0.56 25.34
N GLU A 643 -11.24 -0.78 25.34
CA GLU A 643 -10.08 -1.62 25.69
C GLU A 643 -8.88 -1.34 24.78
N LYS A 644 -9.16 -1.02 23.51
CA LYS A 644 -8.17 -0.84 22.47
C LYS A 644 -7.48 0.51 22.56
N ALA A 645 -8.20 1.59 22.88
CA ALA A 645 -7.61 2.91 23.08
C ALA A 645 -6.44 2.97 24.10
N PHE A 646 -6.24 1.93 24.92
CA PHE A 646 -5.10 1.82 25.84
C PHE A 646 -3.83 1.26 25.23
N ILE A 647 -3.91 0.59 24.07
CA ILE A 647 -2.72 0.19 23.32
C ILE A 647 -2.49 1.29 22.28
N ARG A 648 -1.26 1.81 22.27
CA ARG A 648 -0.86 2.93 21.42
C ARG A 648 -0.11 2.43 20.19
N LYS A 649 0.72 1.39 20.36
CA LYS A 649 1.56 0.85 19.28
C LYS A 649 2.14 -0.52 19.60
N VAL A 650 2.20 -1.41 18.61
CA VAL A 650 3.09 -2.59 18.63
C VAL A 650 4.50 -2.23 18.14
N HIS A 651 5.51 -2.47 18.97
CA HIS A 651 6.93 -2.43 18.59
C HIS A 651 7.39 -3.82 18.16
N LEU A 652 8.15 -3.85 17.07
CA LEU A 652 8.72 -5.05 16.47
C LEU A 652 10.17 -4.73 16.18
N ALA A 653 11.08 -5.48 16.79
CA ALA A 653 12.52 -5.37 16.56
C ALA A 653 13.09 -6.74 16.24
N GLY A 654 14.02 -6.80 15.29
CA GLY A 654 14.72 -8.02 14.92
C GLY A 654 16.19 -7.90 15.28
N ASP A 655 16.70 -8.81 16.11
CA ASP A 655 18.11 -8.91 16.46
C ASP A 655 18.70 -10.25 15.97
N GLU A 656 19.95 -10.21 15.53
CA GLU A 656 20.67 -11.41 15.08
C GLU A 656 21.44 -12.03 16.25
N THR A 657 21.25 -13.33 16.47
CA THR A 657 22.00 -14.10 17.47
C THR A 657 22.54 -15.39 16.86
N GLY A 658 23.73 -15.33 16.28
CA GLY A 658 24.33 -16.48 15.60
C GLY A 658 23.65 -16.77 14.26
N ASP A 659 23.15 -18.01 14.10
CA ASP A 659 22.36 -18.44 12.93
C ASP A 659 20.85 -18.19 13.12
N ASP A 660 20.43 -17.69 14.29
CA ASP A 660 19.02 -17.46 14.63
C ASP A 660 18.67 -15.97 14.59
N ILE A 661 17.42 -15.69 14.19
CA ILE A 661 16.80 -14.37 14.17
C ILE A 661 15.82 -14.29 15.34
N SER A 662 16.06 -13.34 16.25
CA SER A 662 15.17 -13.06 17.37
C SER A 662 14.26 -11.90 17.02
N ILE A 663 12.95 -12.10 17.08
CA ILE A 663 11.93 -11.07 16.90
C ILE A 663 11.36 -10.72 18.28
N HIS A 664 11.58 -9.48 18.69
CA HIS A 664 11.01 -8.91 19.91
C HIS A 664 9.69 -8.22 19.59
N VAL A 665 8.63 -8.60 20.31
CA VAL A 665 7.29 -8.01 20.23
C VAL A 665 6.97 -7.32 21.54
N ASP A 666 6.87 -5.98 21.51
CA ASP A 666 6.52 -5.16 22.68
C ASP A 666 5.25 -4.35 22.43
N LEU A 667 4.43 -4.16 23.46
CA LEU A 667 3.21 -3.32 23.39
C LEU A 667 3.44 -1.98 24.09
N GLU A 668 3.38 -0.88 23.36
CA GLU A 668 3.32 0.47 23.93
C GLU A 668 1.87 0.79 24.29
N MET A 669 1.66 1.19 25.54
CA MET A 669 0.33 1.51 26.08
C MET A 669 0.18 3.03 26.24
N GLU A 670 -1.03 3.54 26.08
CA GLU A 670 -1.36 4.93 26.37
C GLU A 670 -1.27 5.18 27.88
N ASP A 671 -0.57 6.24 28.27
CA ASP A 671 -0.33 6.60 29.68
C ASP A 671 -0.83 8.04 29.99
N ASP A 672 -1.43 8.76 29.02
CA ASP A 672 -1.92 10.14 29.15
C ASP A 672 -3.22 10.26 30.00
N PRO A 673 -3.17 10.88 31.20
CA PRO A 673 -4.32 11.04 32.09
C PRO A 673 -5.53 11.77 31.49
N ASP A 674 -5.31 12.74 30.60
CA ASP A 674 -6.39 13.53 30.00
C ASP A 674 -7.12 12.71 28.92
N VAL A 675 -6.37 11.89 28.17
CA VAL A 675 -6.93 10.90 27.24
C VAL A 675 -7.74 9.87 28.00
N PHE A 676 -7.22 9.39 29.13
CA PHE A 676 -7.94 8.50 30.03
C PHE A 676 -9.25 9.12 30.54
N GLU A 677 -9.24 10.33 31.09
CA GLU A 677 -10.46 10.99 31.58
C GLU A 677 -11.50 11.16 30.46
N ALA A 678 -11.08 11.59 29.27
CA ALA A 678 -11.96 11.75 28.11
C ALA A 678 -12.57 10.43 27.61
N LEU A 679 -11.85 9.31 27.72
CA LEU A 679 -12.33 7.96 27.38
C LEU A 679 -13.21 7.36 28.49
N PHE A 680 -12.85 7.55 29.75
CA PHE A 680 -13.53 6.97 30.91
C PHE A 680 -14.93 7.57 31.15
N ASP A 681 -15.13 8.86 30.84
CA ASP A 681 -16.46 9.49 30.85
C ASP A 681 -17.46 8.80 29.91
N LYS A 682 -16.97 8.03 28.92
CA LYS A 682 -17.80 7.40 27.87
C LYS A 682 -17.88 5.87 27.95
N VAL A 683 -16.89 5.18 28.53
CA VAL A 683 -16.81 3.69 28.52
C VAL A 683 -16.90 3.05 29.93
N GLY A 684 -16.71 3.82 31.01
CA GLY A 684 -16.74 3.34 32.40
C GLY A 684 -15.39 2.85 32.93
N GLU A 685 -15.26 2.73 34.26
CA GLU A 685 -13.97 2.76 34.98
C GLU A 685 -13.25 1.40 35.17
N THR A 686 -13.89 0.27 34.86
CA THR A 686 -13.39 -1.10 35.13
C THR A 686 -13.52 -2.01 33.91
N VAL A 687 -12.47 -2.78 33.62
CA VAL A 687 -12.44 -3.81 32.56
C VAL A 687 -12.43 -5.19 33.22
N THR A 688 -13.27 -6.11 32.78
CA THR A 688 -13.35 -7.47 33.32
C THR A 688 -13.09 -8.49 32.22
N CYS A 689 -12.24 -9.49 32.50
CA CYS A 689 -11.89 -10.57 31.60
C CYS A 689 -11.88 -11.92 32.36
N ASP A 690 -11.64 -13.03 31.65
CA ASP A 690 -11.57 -14.38 32.23
C ASP A 690 -10.51 -14.53 33.33
N SER A 691 -9.49 -13.66 33.32
CA SER A 691 -8.39 -13.68 34.31
C SER A 691 -8.61 -12.74 35.51
N GLY A 692 -9.69 -11.93 35.51
CA GLY A 692 -10.04 -11.04 36.61
C GLY A 692 -10.65 -9.69 36.18
N CYS A 693 -11.02 -8.88 37.16
CA CYS A 693 -11.45 -7.49 36.97
C CYS A 693 -10.29 -6.52 37.26
N PHE A 694 -10.03 -5.61 36.34
CA PHE A 694 -8.97 -4.62 36.39
C PHE A 694 -9.58 -3.22 36.56
N ASP A 695 -9.21 -2.56 37.67
CA ASP A 695 -9.50 -1.15 37.89
C ASP A 695 -8.44 -0.29 37.18
N LEU A 696 -8.84 0.34 36.08
CA LEU A 696 -7.92 1.09 35.24
C LEU A 696 -7.60 2.49 35.79
N LYS A 697 -8.26 2.94 36.87
CA LYS A 697 -7.87 4.17 37.58
C LYS A 697 -6.53 4.03 38.29
N GLY A 698 -6.26 2.84 38.83
CA GLY A 698 -5.01 2.53 39.53
C GLY A 698 -3.93 1.97 38.62
N LYS A 699 -2.67 2.35 38.85
CA LYS A 699 -1.50 1.79 38.14
C LYS A 699 -1.48 0.25 38.17
N ALA A 700 -1.81 -0.36 39.31
CA ALA A 700 -1.80 -1.81 39.48
C ALA A 700 -2.83 -2.54 38.59
N GLY A 701 -4.00 -1.95 38.34
CA GLY A 701 -4.99 -2.54 37.44
C GLY A 701 -4.60 -2.37 35.98
N ARG A 702 -4.00 -1.22 35.61
CA ARG A 702 -3.40 -1.03 34.27
C ARG A 702 -2.30 -2.05 34.00
N ASP A 703 -1.35 -2.23 34.93
CA ASP A 703 -0.26 -3.19 34.79
C ASP A 703 -0.75 -4.67 34.78
N GLY A 704 -1.86 -4.95 35.48
CA GLY A 704 -2.55 -6.24 35.41
C GLY A 704 -3.15 -6.52 34.03
N PHE A 705 -3.81 -5.52 33.46
CA PHE A 705 -4.40 -5.60 32.13
C PHE A 705 -3.34 -5.74 31.02
N LYS A 706 -2.22 -5.00 31.12
CA LYS A 706 -1.06 -5.12 30.20
C LYS A 706 -0.58 -6.57 30.09
N ARG A 707 -0.32 -7.21 31.24
CA ARG A 707 0.12 -8.61 31.30
C ARG A 707 -0.93 -9.59 30.78
N HIS A 708 -2.21 -9.30 30.94
CA HIS A 708 -3.27 -10.13 30.35
C HIS A 708 -3.20 -10.10 28.82
N MET A 709 -3.12 -8.91 28.21
CA MET A 709 -3.04 -8.74 26.76
C MET A 709 -1.80 -9.42 26.15
N LEU A 710 -0.63 -9.27 26.77
CA LEU A 710 0.59 -9.97 26.35
C LEU A 710 0.46 -11.50 26.41
N ASN A 711 -0.20 -12.02 27.46
CA ASN A 711 -0.44 -13.46 27.57
C ASN A 711 -1.44 -13.97 26.53
N GLU A 712 -2.43 -13.20 26.12
CA GLU A 712 -3.35 -13.58 25.03
C GLU A 712 -2.61 -13.68 23.69
N LEU A 713 -1.71 -12.75 23.39
CA LEU A 713 -0.80 -12.82 22.23
C LEU A 713 0.13 -14.03 22.32
N ARG A 714 0.71 -14.30 23.49
CA ARG A 714 1.57 -15.47 23.69
C ARG A 714 0.82 -16.79 23.50
N LYS A 715 -0.44 -16.88 23.94
CA LYS A 715 -1.28 -18.06 23.71
C LYS A 715 -1.48 -18.33 22.21
N GLU A 716 -1.44 -17.33 21.34
CA GLU A 716 -1.51 -17.52 19.88
C GLU A 716 -0.33 -18.30 19.33
N TYR A 717 0.85 -18.07 19.91
CA TYR A 717 2.07 -18.79 19.58
C TYR A 717 2.10 -20.22 20.14
N GLU A 718 1.48 -20.44 21.31
CA GLU A 718 1.52 -21.72 22.04
C GLU A 718 0.29 -22.64 21.79
N ALA A 719 -0.76 -22.14 21.12
CA ALA A 719 -2.09 -22.77 21.01
C ALA A 719 -2.11 -24.22 20.48
N GLU A 720 -1.11 -24.64 19.71
CA GLU A 720 -1.02 -25.99 19.12
C GLU A 720 0.12 -26.83 19.72
N GLY A 721 0.36 -26.71 21.03
CA GLY A 721 1.30 -27.58 21.75
C GLY A 721 2.76 -27.43 21.30
N GLY A 722 3.13 -26.26 20.76
CA GLY A 722 4.49 -25.96 20.31
C GLY A 722 4.76 -26.20 18.82
N ILE A 723 3.77 -26.57 18.00
CA ILE A 723 3.96 -26.74 16.54
C ILE A 723 4.39 -25.45 15.86
N VAL A 724 3.71 -24.34 16.14
CA VAL A 724 4.09 -23.01 15.62
C VAL A 724 5.52 -22.66 16.04
N SER A 725 5.85 -22.86 17.32
CA SER A 725 7.21 -22.68 17.82
C SER A 725 8.23 -23.59 17.13
N SER A 726 7.90 -24.85 16.89
CA SER A 726 8.75 -25.82 16.19
C SER A 726 8.97 -25.43 14.73
N LEU A 727 7.94 -24.95 14.04
CA LEU A 727 8.03 -24.47 12.67
C LEU A 727 8.93 -23.24 12.59
N LEU A 728 8.76 -22.27 13.48
CA LEU A 728 9.60 -21.07 13.51
C LEU A 728 11.05 -21.40 13.85
N LYS A 729 11.31 -22.24 14.87
CA LYS A 729 12.66 -22.73 15.21
C LYS A 729 13.33 -23.47 14.06
N LYS A 730 12.60 -24.34 13.34
CA LYS A 730 13.13 -25.04 12.14
C LYS A 730 13.53 -24.05 11.02
N ASN A 731 12.97 -22.85 11.03
CA ASN A 731 13.30 -21.78 10.10
C ASN A 731 14.17 -20.68 10.76
N HIS A 732 14.86 -20.97 11.87
CA HIS A 732 15.77 -20.04 12.55
C HIS A 732 15.11 -18.76 13.05
N ILE A 733 13.84 -18.84 13.46
CA ILE A 733 13.08 -17.71 14.00
C ILE A 733 12.74 -18.00 15.47
N ILE A 734 13.14 -17.09 16.34
CA ILE A 734 12.81 -17.05 17.77
C ILE A 734 11.93 -15.82 17.98
N ALA A 735 10.80 -15.97 18.67
CA ALA A 735 9.91 -14.85 18.99
C ALA A 735 9.85 -14.67 20.50
N ASP A 736 10.22 -13.48 20.97
CA ASP A 736 10.23 -13.09 22.37
C ASP A 736 9.22 -11.96 22.59
N TYR A 737 8.45 -12.04 23.68
CA TYR A 737 7.47 -11.02 24.06
C TYR A 737 7.99 -10.28 25.28
N GLY A 738 8.32 -8.99 25.12
CA GLY A 738 8.75 -8.12 26.22
C GLY A 738 7.57 -7.49 26.96
N GLU A 739 7.80 -7.08 28.21
CA GLU A 739 6.84 -6.33 29.03
C GLU A 739 6.91 -4.82 28.77
#